data_AF-X8DTV8-F1
#
_entry.id   AF-X8DTV8-F1
#
_cell.length_a   1.000
_cell.length_b   1.000
_cell.length_c   1.000
_cell.angle_alpha   90.00
_cell.angle_beta   90.00
_cell.angle_gamma   90.00
#
_symmetry.space_group_name_H-M   'P 1'
#
loop_
_entity.id
_entity.type
_entity.pdbx_description
1 polymer ?
#
loop_
_entity_poly.entity_id
_entity_poly.type
_entity_poly.pdbx_seq_one_letter_code
_entity_poly.pdbx_strand_id
1 'polypeptide(L)'
;MMSWAELARLKPVAPSMGMMLETTSRRLFEDRGEAHYGSPDKDPAVRLRTLTDAGRLSIPFTTGLLVGIGENLTERAETIHAIRKVHKEFGHVQEVIVQNFRAKSDTAMKSAPDADIDDFLATIAVTRLVLGPKMRVQAPPNLVSRSECLALIGAGVDDWGGVSPLTPDHVNPERPWPALDDLASVTAEAGYDLVQRLTAQPQYVQAGAAWIDPRVRGHVEALANPETGYALDISPTGLPWQEPDETWESTGRVDLHAAIDSEGRNTDTRSDLASAFGDWESIREHVRELNARAPEKVGADVLAALRSAERDPAGCTDDEYLALATAEGPAMDALAALADSIRADVVGDDVTYVVNRNINFTNICYTGCRFCAFAQRKGDADAFSLSAEEVGDRAWEAYVAGATEVCMQGGIDPELPVTGYADLVRAVKKRVPSMHVHAFSPMEIVNGASKGGQSVRDWLTELRAAGLDTIPGTAAEILDDEIRWVLTKGKLPASEWIDVISTAHEVGLRSSSTMMYGHVDTPKHWVAHLRVLAGIQDRTGGFTEFVPLPFVHQSAPLYLAGAARPGPTNRDNRAVHALARIMLHGRIDNIQTSWVKLGIEGTRVMLQSGANDLGGTLMEETISRMAGSEHGSAKTIAELEEIADGIGRPAVERTTTYARRPSAA
;
A
#
# COMPACT_ATOMS: atom_id res chain seq x y z
N MET A 1 -4.49 16.86 -11.44
CA MET A 1 -4.24 16.46 -10.04
C MET A 1 -3.25 15.33 -10.03
N MET A 2 -2.35 15.31 -9.05
CA MET A 2 -1.33 14.25 -8.95
C MET A 2 -1.99 12.94 -8.50
N SER A 3 -1.67 11.87 -9.21
CA SER A 3 -1.97 10.49 -8.83
C SER A 3 -1.09 10.03 -7.66
N TRP A 4 -1.47 8.91 -7.04
CA TRP A 4 -0.65 8.27 -6.00
C TRP A 4 0.79 7.98 -6.50
N ALA A 5 0.96 7.49 -7.74
CA ALA A 5 2.27 7.19 -8.30
C ALA A 5 3.12 8.46 -8.50
N GLU A 6 2.52 9.57 -8.94
CA GLU A 6 3.21 10.85 -9.08
C GLU A 6 3.62 11.43 -7.72
N LEU A 7 2.75 11.35 -6.71
CA LEU A 7 3.08 11.74 -5.34
C LEU A 7 4.23 10.88 -4.79
N ALA A 8 4.19 9.56 -5.01
CA ALA A 8 5.25 8.64 -4.58
C ALA A 8 6.59 8.95 -5.25
N ARG A 9 6.58 9.32 -6.54
CA ARG A 9 7.77 9.73 -7.29
C ARG A 9 8.34 11.08 -6.83
N LEU A 10 7.49 12.02 -6.40
CA LEU A 10 7.90 13.35 -5.95
C LEU A 10 8.32 13.39 -4.47
N LYS A 11 7.86 12.44 -3.66
CA LYS A 11 8.18 12.40 -2.22
C LYS A 11 9.69 12.43 -1.94
N PRO A 12 10.56 11.71 -2.66
CA PRO A 12 11.99 11.73 -2.40
C PRO A 12 12.69 13.03 -2.75
N VAL A 13 12.03 13.99 -3.41
CA VAL A 13 12.59 15.29 -3.80
C VAL A 13 11.88 16.49 -3.15
N ALA A 14 10.85 16.24 -2.33
CA ALA A 14 10.02 17.29 -1.73
C ALA A 14 9.73 16.98 -0.24
N PRO A 15 10.19 17.83 0.71
CA PRO A 15 9.88 17.66 2.14
C PRO A 15 8.40 17.76 2.48
N SER A 16 7.62 18.45 1.65
CA SER A 16 6.17 18.60 1.75
C SER A 16 5.59 18.90 0.37
N MET A 17 4.28 18.74 0.23
CA MET A 17 3.54 19.08 -0.98
C MET A 17 2.25 19.83 -0.61
N GLY A 18 1.51 20.33 -1.60
CA GLY A 18 0.25 20.99 -1.31
C GLY A 18 -0.67 21.15 -2.50
N MET A 19 -1.95 21.27 -2.19
CA MET A 19 -3.04 21.53 -3.13
C MET A 19 -4.27 22.01 -2.35
N MET A 20 -4.85 23.14 -2.75
CA MET A 20 -6.11 23.61 -2.18
C MET A 20 -7.25 22.61 -2.44
N LEU A 21 -8.05 22.28 -1.44
CA LEU A 21 -9.31 21.57 -1.68
C LEU A 21 -10.36 22.52 -2.27
N GLU A 22 -10.32 23.78 -1.83
CA GLU A 22 -11.18 24.91 -2.21
C GLU A 22 -12.63 24.74 -1.71
N THR A 23 -13.30 23.66 -2.10
CA THR A 23 -14.67 23.32 -1.69
C THR A 23 -14.96 21.84 -1.93
N THR A 24 -15.89 21.25 -1.18
CA THR A 24 -16.47 19.92 -1.47
C THR A 24 -17.77 19.98 -2.26
N SER A 25 -18.26 21.18 -2.61
CA SER A 25 -19.54 21.33 -3.31
C SER A 25 -19.49 20.77 -4.74
N ARG A 26 -20.34 19.77 -5.01
CA ARG A 26 -20.60 19.28 -6.38
C ARG A 26 -21.36 20.32 -7.20
N ARG A 27 -22.28 21.07 -6.58
CA ARG A 27 -23.01 22.17 -7.23
C ARG A 27 -22.05 23.17 -7.88
N LEU A 28 -21.03 23.62 -7.14
CA LEU A 28 -20.05 24.57 -7.67
C LEU A 28 -19.25 24.05 -8.87
N PHE A 29 -19.13 22.73 -9.01
CA PHE A 29 -18.40 22.05 -10.09
C PHE A 29 -19.29 21.64 -11.27
N GLU A 30 -20.53 21.21 -11.01
CA GLU A 30 -21.45 20.64 -12.00
C GLU A 30 -22.37 21.68 -12.63
N ASP A 31 -22.77 22.72 -11.87
CA ASP A 31 -23.78 23.67 -12.33
C ASP A 31 -23.16 24.80 -13.16
N ARG A 32 -23.76 25.05 -14.32
CA ARG A 32 -23.28 26.09 -15.23
C ARG A 32 -23.39 27.47 -14.61
N GLY A 33 -22.27 28.19 -14.58
CA GLY A 33 -22.19 29.56 -14.06
C GLY A 33 -21.58 29.66 -12.66
N GLU A 34 -21.36 28.52 -12.00
CA GLU A 34 -20.64 28.46 -10.73
C GLU A 34 -19.11 28.49 -10.92
N ALA A 35 -18.37 28.80 -9.85
CA ALA A 35 -16.94 29.11 -9.91
C ALA A 35 -16.04 28.01 -10.52
N HIS A 36 -16.39 26.73 -10.33
CA HIS A 36 -15.56 25.60 -10.76
C HIS A 36 -16.10 24.90 -12.01
N TYR A 37 -17.22 25.36 -12.55
CA TYR A 37 -17.83 24.77 -13.73
C TYR A 37 -16.87 24.79 -14.93
N GLY A 38 -16.69 23.62 -15.56
CA GLY A 38 -15.84 23.46 -16.72
C GLY A 38 -14.34 23.45 -16.44
N SER A 39 -13.92 23.35 -15.17
CA SER A 39 -12.52 23.21 -14.76
C SER A 39 -12.23 21.79 -14.26
N PRO A 40 -11.71 20.87 -15.11
CA PRO A 40 -11.58 19.45 -14.74
C PRO A 40 -10.70 19.18 -13.50
N ASP A 41 -9.73 20.04 -13.24
CA ASP A 41 -8.86 19.98 -12.06
C ASP A 41 -9.54 20.49 -10.77
N LYS A 42 -10.76 21.01 -10.85
CA LYS A 42 -11.55 21.51 -9.72
C LYS A 42 -12.59 20.51 -9.22
N ASP A 43 -12.59 19.27 -9.74
CA ASP A 43 -13.48 18.23 -9.23
C ASP A 43 -13.14 17.93 -7.74
N PRO A 44 -14.08 18.15 -6.80
CA PRO A 44 -13.85 17.93 -5.39
C PRO A 44 -13.51 16.47 -5.05
N ALA A 45 -14.05 15.49 -5.81
CA ALA A 45 -13.77 14.08 -5.58
C ALA A 45 -12.32 13.71 -5.94
N VAL A 46 -11.78 14.32 -6.99
CA VAL A 46 -10.38 14.11 -7.40
C VAL A 46 -9.44 14.79 -6.40
N ARG A 47 -9.77 16.00 -5.92
CA ARG A 47 -8.99 16.71 -4.90
C ARG A 47 -8.95 15.96 -3.57
N LEU A 48 -10.10 15.48 -3.09
CA LEU A 48 -10.14 14.67 -1.87
C LEU A 48 -9.31 13.39 -2.02
N ARG A 49 -9.34 12.73 -3.19
CA ARG A 49 -8.50 11.56 -3.46
C ARG A 49 -7.01 11.90 -3.38
N THR A 50 -6.56 12.99 -4.00
CA THR A 50 -5.16 13.44 -3.91
C THR A 50 -4.74 13.66 -2.45
N LEU A 51 -5.61 14.28 -1.64
CA LEU A 51 -5.34 14.51 -0.22
C LEU A 51 -5.25 13.18 0.54
N THR A 52 -6.16 12.24 0.28
CA THR A 52 -6.10 10.88 0.83
C THR A 52 -4.81 10.15 0.43
N ASP A 53 -4.40 10.22 -0.84
CA ASP A 53 -3.21 9.56 -1.35
C ASP A 53 -1.92 10.16 -0.79
N ALA A 54 -1.86 11.48 -0.59
CA ALA A 54 -0.76 12.13 0.13
C ALA A 54 -0.66 11.63 1.58
N GLY A 55 -1.81 11.46 2.24
CA GLY A 55 -1.89 10.86 3.57
C GLY A 55 -1.41 9.41 3.61
N ARG A 56 -1.77 8.59 2.62
CA ARG A 56 -1.31 7.21 2.47
C ARG A 56 0.21 7.13 2.34
N LEU A 57 0.81 8.09 1.66
CA LEU A 57 2.26 8.17 1.44
C LEU A 57 3.02 8.85 2.59
N SER A 58 2.35 9.25 3.68
CA SER A 58 2.94 10.05 4.76
C SER A 58 3.68 11.29 4.25
N ILE A 59 3.04 12.06 3.37
CA ILE A 59 3.57 13.32 2.87
C ILE A 59 2.95 14.46 3.69
N PRO A 60 3.75 15.32 4.38
CA PRO A 60 3.23 16.55 4.96
C PRO A 60 2.58 17.38 3.86
N PHE A 61 1.28 17.68 4.01
CA PHE A 61 0.50 18.22 2.90
C PHE A 61 -0.26 19.48 3.31
N THR A 62 -0.08 20.56 2.56
CA THR A 62 -0.83 21.80 2.73
C THR A 62 -2.10 21.75 1.89
N THR A 63 -3.24 22.06 2.48
CA THR A 63 -4.51 22.19 1.76
C THR A 63 -5.29 23.39 2.27
N GLY A 64 -6.53 23.56 1.87
CA GLY A 64 -7.30 24.74 2.25
C GLY A 64 -8.64 24.85 1.54
N LEU A 65 -9.38 25.88 1.91
CA LEU A 65 -10.67 26.24 1.33
C LEU A 65 -10.68 27.70 0.86
N LEU A 66 -11.54 27.98 -0.10
CA LEU A 66 -11.83 29.33 -0.56
C LEU A 66 -13.10 29.86 0.12
N VAL A 67 -13.14 31.17 0.35
CA VAL A 67 -14.28 31.87 0.93
C VAL A 67 -14.79 32.91 -0.07
N GLY A 68 -16.07 32.89 -0.38
CA GLY A 68 -16.71 33.85 -1.28
C GLY A 68 -16.67 33.48 -2.76
N ILE A 69 -16.54 32.18 -3.08
CA ILE A 69 -16.60 31.67 -4.47
C ILE A 69 -18.03 31.27 -4.88
N GLY A 70 -19.03 31.52 -4.03
CA GLY A 70 -20.42 31.13 -4.24
C GLY A 70 -20.85 29.92 -3.40
N GLU A 71 -19.99 29.42 -2.51
CA GLU A 71 -20.33 28.39 -1.54
C GLU A 71 -21.28 28.91 -0.47
N ASN A 72 -22.20 28.06 0.00
CA ASN A 72 -23.02 28.35 1.18
C ASN A 72 -22.34 27.87 2.48
N LEU A 73 -22.89 28.26 3.63
CA LEU A 73 -22.32 27.93 4.94
C LEU A 73 -22.25 26.41 5.20
N THR A 74 -23.20 25.63 4.70
CA THR A 74 -23.19 24.17 4.82
C THR A 74 -22.05 23.57 4.02
N GLU A 75 -21.91 23.94 2.75
CA GLU A 75 -20.82 23.47 1.87
C GLU A 75 -19.44 23.84 2.44
N ARG A 76 -19.32 25.04 3.03
CA ARG A 76 -18.11 25.49 3.71
C ARG A 76 -17.80 24.63 4.94
N ALA A 77 -18.79 24.38 5.78
CA ALA A 77 -18.64 23.52 6.95
C ALA A 77 -18.30 22.07 6.58
N GLU A 78 -18.94 21.51 5.56
CA GLU A 78 -18.65 20.17 5.02
C GLU A 78 -17.21 20.08 4.51
N THR A 79 -16.72 21.13 3.84
CA THR A 79 -15.33 21.20 3.37
C THR A 79 -14.34 21.12 4.54
N ILE A 80 -14.56 21.89 5.60
CA ILE A 80 -13.72 21.86 6.81
C ILE A 80 -13.76 20.48 7.47
N HIS A 81 -14.95 19.86 7.56
CA HIS A 81 -15.09 18.51 8.13
C HIS A 81 -14.43 17.44 7.26
N ALA A 82 -14.43 17.59 5.94
CA ALA A 82 -13.74 16.68 5.04
C ALA A 82 -12.21 16.75 5.26
N ILE A 83 -11.64 17.96 5.37
CA ILE A 83 -10.22 18.15 5.72
C ILE A 83 -9.94 17.55 7.10
N ARG A 84 -10.79 17.81 8.10
CA ARG A 84 -10.65 17.23 9.45
C ARG A 84 -10.64 15.71 9.41
N LYS A 85 -11.57 15.10 8.67
CA LYS A 85 -11.70 13.64 8.57
C LYS A 85 -10.42 13.04 8.04
N VAL A 86 -9.92 13.58 6.94
CA VAL A 86 -8.68 13.14 6.31
C VAL A 86 -7.47 13.39 7.24
N HIS A 87 -7.38 14.55 7.89
CA HIS A 87 -6.30 14.78 8.86
C HIS A 87 -6.38 13.85 10.08
N LYS A 88 -7.57 13.58 10.63
CA LYS A 88 -7.77 12.65 11.76
C LYS A 88 -7.28 11.25 11.39
N GLU A 89 -7.53 10.83 10.16
CA GLU A 89 -7.19 9.49 9.66
C GLU A 89 -5.68 9.30 9.43
N PHE A 90 -5.02 10.32 8.86
CA PHE A 90 -3.65 10.19 8.37
C PHE A 90 -2.62 11.00 9.17
N GLY A 91 -3.01 12.10 9.80
CA GLY A 91 -2.12 13.03 10.51
C GLY A 91 -1.27 13.92 9.59
N HIS A 92 -1.53 13.90 8.28
CA HIS A 92 -0.61 14.44 7.27
C HIS A 92 -0.88 15.90 6.87
N VAL A 93 -2.11 16.39 7.06
CA VAL A 93 -2.42 17.79 6.77
C VAL A 93 -1.65 18.67 7.74
N GLN A 94 -0.64 19.38 7.24
CA GLN A 94 0.23 20.19 8.07
C GLN A 94 -0.31 21.59 8.29
N GLU A 95 -1.13 22.06 7.36
CA GLU A 95 -1.61 23.44 7.29
C GLU A 95 -2.90 23.49 6.48
N VAL A 96 -3.84 24.32 6.94
CA VAL A 96 -5.09 24.63 6.26
C VAL A 96 -5.16 26.11 5.95
N ILE A 97 -5.11 26.42 4.66
CA ILE A 97 -5.25 27.78 4.14
C ILE A 97 -6.73 28.12 4.08
N VAL A 98 -7.13 29.20 4.75
CA VAL A 98 -8.41 29.85 4.54
C VAL A 98 -8.12 31.10 3.71
N GLN A 99 -8.56 31.09 2.45
CA GLN A 99 -8.26 32.17 1.52
C GLN A 99 -9.54 32.81 1.01
N ASN A 100 -9.60 34.14 1.11
CA ASN A 100 -10.70 34.92 0.57
C ASN A 100 -10.61 35.05 -0.95
N PHE A 101 -11.77 35.02 -1.61
CA PHE A 101 -11.92 35.40 -2.99
C PHE A 101 -11.78 36.92 -3.16
N ARG A 102 -11.04 37.32 -4.19
CA ARG A 102 -10.92 38.69 -4.67
C ARG A 102 -11.28 38.74 -6.15
N ALA A 103 -12.23 39.59 -6.50
CA ALA A 103 -12.71 39.73 -7.86
C ALA A 103 -11.64 40.38 -8.75
N LYS A 104 -11.55 39.91 -9.99
CA LYS A 104 -10.56 40.35 -10.98
C LYS A 104 -11.24 40.66 -12.30
N SER A 105 -10.81 41.72 -12.97
CA SER A 105 -11.43 42.19 -14.22
C SER A 105 -11.45 41.15 -15.33
N ASP A 106 -10.47 40.26 -15.34
CA ASP A 106 -10.18 39.35 -16.45
C ASP A 106 -10.68 37.92 -16.20
N THR A 107 -11.48 37.71 -15.16
CA THR A 107 -12.07 36.39 -14.83
C THR A 107 -13.57 36.36 -15.10
N ALA A 108 -14.13 35.15 -15.23
CA ALA A 108 -15.58 34.96 -15.36
C ALA A 108 -16.36 35.55 -14.17
N MET A 109 -15.74 35.58 -13.01
CA MET A 109 -16.30 36.10 -11.75
C MET A 109 -16.00 37.59 -11.51
N LYS A 110 -15.61 38.37 -12.53
CA LYS A 110 -15.29 39.80 -12.39
C LYS A 110 -16.38 40.68 -11.77
N SER A 111 -17.63 40.22 -11.85
CA SER A 111 -18.80 40.94 -11.31
C SER A 111 -19.30 40.35 -9.99
N ALA A 112 -18.65 39.29 -9.49
CA ALA A 112 -18.90 38.79 -8.15
C ALA A 112 -18.29 39.76 -7.12
N PRO A 113 -18.94 39.95 -5.95
CA PRO A 113 -18.34 40.71 -4.87
C PRO A 113 -17.10 39.99 -4.32
N ASP A 114 -16.16 40.77 -3.76
CA ASP A 114 -15.12 40.21 -2.90
C ASP A 114 -15.75 39.49 -1.70
N ALA A 115 -15.01 38.56 -1.11
CA ALA A 115 -15.45 37.93 0.13
C ALA A 115 -15.64 38.97 1.24
N ASP A 116 -16.76 38.88 1.95
CA ASP A 116 -17.03 39.71 3.11
C ASP A 116 -16.06 39.39 4.25
N ILE A 117 -15.59 40.42 4.96
CA ILE A 117 -14.56 40.27 5.99
C ILE A 117 -15.10 39.53 7.23
N ASP A 118 -16.36 39.73 7.60
CA ASP A 118 -16.95 39.04 8.76
C ASP A 118 -17.14 37.56 8.44
N ASP A 119 -17.56 37.23 7.21
CA ASP A 119 -17.63 35.85 6.73
C ASP A 119 -16.24 35.18 6.68
N PHE A 120 -15.21 35.92 6.29
CA PHE A 120 -13.84 35.42 6.26
C PHE A 120 -13.31 35.13 7.67
N LEU A 121 -13.46 36.08 8.60
CA LEU A 121 -13.08 35.92 10.00
C LEU A 121 -13.85 34.77 10.67
N ALA A 122 -15.16 34.68 10.44
CA ALA A 122 -15.98 33.58 10.95
C ALA A 122 -15.49 32.22 10.43
N THR A 123 -15.12 32.14 9.15
CA THR A 123 -14.60 30.90 8.55
C THR A 123 -13.27 30.48 9.18
N ILE A 124 -12.36 31.42 9.43
CA ILE A 124 -11.09 31.16 10.12
C ILE A 124 -11.35 30.63 11.53
N ALA A 125 -12.21 31.31 12.29
CA ALA A 125 -12.54 30.91 13.65
C ALA A 125 -13.18 29.51 13.71
N VAL A 126 -14.12 29.22 12.80
CA VAL A 126 -14.73 27.89 12.68
C VAL A 126 -13.70 26.84 12.29
N THR A 127 -12.80 27.15 11.34
CA THR A 127 -11.72 26.24 10.92
C THR A 127 -10.82 25.88 12.10
N ARG A 128 -10.40 26.88 12.89
CA ARG A 128 -9.61 26.71 14.12
C ARG A 128 -10.34 25.82 15.15
N LEU A 129 -11.64 26.06 15.39
CA LEU A 129 -12.42 25.30 16.36
C LEU A 129 -12.64 23.84 15.92
N VAL A 130 -12.94 23.62 14.63
CA VAL A 130 -13.23 22.28 14.09
C VAL A 130 -11.96 21.43 14.00
N LEU A 131 -10.84 22.00 13.54
CA LEU A 131 -9.57 21.29 13.39
C LEU A 131 -8.77 21.19 14.70
N GLY A 132 -9.10 22.02 15.68
CA GLY A 132 -8.53 21.99 17.02
C GLY A 132 -7.26 22.85 17.16
N PRO A 133 -6.72 22.94 18.39
CA PRO A 133 -5.69 23.91 18.73
C PRO A 133 -4.32 23.62 18.10
N LYS A 134 -4.08 22.39 17.62
CA LYS A 134 -2.78 21.98 17.05
C LYS A 134 -2.66 22.22 15.55
N MET A 135 -3.76 22.41 14.82
CA MET A 135 -3.71 22.60 13.38
C MET A 135 -3.08 23.96 13.04
N ARG A 136 -2.33 24.05 11.95
CA ARG A 136 -1.88 25.37 11.45
C ARG A 136 -2.94 25.95 10.54
N VAL A 137 -3.42 27.14 10.87
CA VAL A 137 -4.44 27.86 10.09
C VAL A 137 -3.78 29.05 9.45
N GLN A 138 -3.70 29.03 8.13
CA GLN A 138 -3.03 30.04 7.33
C GLN A 138 -4.05 30.98 6.68
N ALA A 139 -3.75 32.27 6.61
CA ALA A 139 -4.47 33.22 5.77
C ALA A 139 -3.48 34.14 5.02
N PRO A 140 -3.74 34.48 3.75
CA PRO A 140 -2.82 35.29 2.95
C PRO A 140 -2.83 36.75 3.40
N PRO A 141 -1.70 37.31 3.86
CA PRO A 141 -1.67 38.66 4.44
C PRO A 141 -1.74 39.77 3.37
N ASN A 142 -1.42 39.47 2.10
CA ASN A 142 -1.48 40.43 0.99
C ASN A 142 -2.90 40.74 0.51
N LEU A 143 -3.89 39.90 0.85
CA LEU A 143 -5.27 40.03 0.40
C LEU A 143 -6.17 40.79 1.38
N VAL A 144 -5.59 41.40 2.41
CA VAL A 144 -6.28 42.16 3.44
C VAL A 144 -5.45 43.40 3.84
N SER A 145 -6.07 44.32 4.56
CA SER A 145 -5.41 45.47 5.18
C SER A 145 -4.67 45.08 6.46
N ARG A 146 -3.75 45.93 6.93
CA ARG A 146 -3.01 45.72 8.20
C ARG A 146 -3.94 45.54 9.40
N SER A 147 -5.03 46.31 9.49
CA SER A 147 -6.00 46.17 10.58
C SER A 147 -6.75 44.85 10.51
N GLU A 148 -7.05 44.37 9.30
CA GLU A 148 -7.65 43.06 9.11
C GLU A 148 -6.65 41.95 9.46
N CYS A 149 -5.35 42.09 9.20
CA CYS A 149 -4.35 41.13 9.69
C CYS A 149 -4.42 40.91 11.21
N LEU A 150 -4.57 41.96 12.02
CA LEU A 150 -4.78 41.81 13.47
C LEU A 150 -6.05 41.01 13.79
N ALA A 151 -7.13 41.27 13.05
CA ALA A 151 -8.38 40.52 13.20
C ALA A 151 -8.22 39.05 12.79
N LEU A 152 -7.43 38.74 11.75
CA LEU A 152 -7.13 37.37 11.33
C LEU A 152 -6.39 36.59 12.43
N ILE A 153 -5.38 37.20 13.07
CA ILE A 153 -4.71 36.60 14.25
C ILE A 153 -5.74 36.37 15.36
N GLY A 154 -6.57 37.38 15.66
CA GLY A 154 -7.63 37.28 16.67
C GLY A 154 -8.67 36.17 16.39
N ALA A 155 -8.91 35.86 15.12
CA ALA A 155 -9.78 34.77 14.69
C ALA A 155 -9.08 33.39 14.75
N GLY A 156 -7.76 33.34 14.90
CA GLY A 156 -7.01 32.10 15.12
C GLY A 156 -6.04 31.72 14.01
N VAL A 157 -5.65 32.65 13.13
CA VAL A 157 -4.50 32.46 12.22
C VAL A 157 -3.21 32.40 13.02
N ASP A 158 -2.38 31.41 12.71
CA ASP A 158 -1.04 31.23 13.29
C ASP A 158 0.06 31.01 12.23
N ASP A 159 -0.29 31.17 10.96
CA ASP A 159 0.64 31.07 9.83
C ASP A 159 0.29 32.11 8.74
N TRP A 160 1.28 32.88 8.29
CA TRP A 160 1.11 33.84 7.20
C TRP A 160 1.34 33.23 5.81
N GLY A 161 1.83 31.99 5.75
CA GLY A 161 2.13 31.27 4.54
C GLY A 161 3.48 31.62 3.92
N GLY A 162 3.66 31.18 2.66
CA GLY A 162 4.84 31.48 1.87
C GLY A 162 4.85 32.94 1.41
N VAL A 163 5.43 33.83 2.23
CA VAL A 163 5.63 35.24 1.88
C VAL A 163 7.00 35.41 1.23
N SER A 164 7.06 36.10 0.09
CA SER A 164 8.30 36.31 -0.64
C SER A 164 8.63 37.80 -0.80
N PRO A 165 9.82 38.26 -0.34
CA PRO A 165 10.28 39.62 -0.60
C PRO A 165 10.82 39.81 -2.03
N LEU A 166 10.95 38.73 -2.81
CA LEU A 166 11.61 38.74 -4.13
C LEU A 166 10.68 38.37 -5.28
N THR A 167 9.75 37.42 -5.06
CA THR A 167 8.88 36.90 -6.12
C THR A 167 7.48 37.50 -6.01
N PRO A 168 6.93 38.09 -7.09
CA PRO A 168 5.56 38.61 -7.07
C PRO A 168 4.53 37.49 -6.89
N ASP A 169 3.36 37.82 -6.32
CA ASP A 169 2.20 36.94 -6.36
C ASP A 169 1.67 36.88 -7.80
N HIS A 170 1.92 35.78 -8.50
CA HIS A 170 1.45 35.59 -9.87
C HIS A 170 -0.06 35.37 -9.97
N VAL A 171 -0.72 35.01 -8.85
CA VAL A 171 -2.17 34.87 -8.80
C VAL A 171 -2.81 36.24 -8.63
N ASN A 172 -2.32 37.06 -7.69
CA ASN A 172 -2.82 38.42 -7.42
C ASN A 172 -1.69 39.46 -7.59
N PRO A 173 -1.23 39.72 -8.83
CA PRO A 173 -0.10 40.63 -9.07
C PRO A 173 -0.35 42.06 -8.59
N GLU A 174 -1.60 42.47 -8.45
CA GLU A 174 -2.05 43.75 -7.90
C GLU A 174 -1.99 43.84 -6.37
N ARG A 175 -1.67 42.73 -5.68
CA ARG A 175 -1.59 42.60 -4.22
C ARG A 175 -0.21 42.05 -3.80
N PRO A 176 0.84 42.89 -3.75
CA PRO A 176 2.19 42.44 -3.43
C PRO A 176 2.28 41.90 -1.99
N TRP A 177 3.24 41.01 -1.75
CA TRP A 177 3.56 40.51 -0.43
C TRP A 177 3.96 41.65 0.53
N PRO A 178 3.44 41.69 1.77
CA PRO A 178 3.91 42.63 2.78
C PRO A 178 5.39 42.42 3.09
N ALA A 179 6.08 43.49 3.50
CA ALA A 179 7.46 43.37 3.96
C ALA A 179 7.53 42.55 5.26
N LEU A 180 8.64 41.84 5.47
CA LEU A 180 8.81 41.00 6.66
C LEU A 180 8.75 41.83 7.96
N ASP A 181 9.27 43.06 7.94
CA ASP A 181 9.21 43.97 9.09
C ASP A 181 7.77 44.39 9.43
N ASP A 182 6.91 44.55 8.42
CA ASP A 182 5.49 44.87 8.62
C ASP A 182 4.75 43.68 9.24
N LEU A 183 5.04 42.46 8.77
CA LEU A 183 4.51 41.23 9.35
C LEU A 183 4.99 41.03 10.79
N ALA A 184 6.27 41.26 11.06
CA ALA A 184 6.81 41.18 12.42
C ALA A 184 6.15 42.20 13.34
N SER A 185 5.94 43.44 12.87
CA SER A 185 5.27 44.48 13.63
C SER A 185 3.82 44.12 13.96
N VAL A 186 3.03 43.65 13.00
CA VAL A 186 1.61 43.30 13.24
C VAL A 186 1.47 42.05 14.12
N THR A 187 2.36 41.06 13.95
CA THR A 187 2.39 39.86 14.80
C THR A 187 2.77 40.20 16.24
N ALA A 188 3.76 41.07 16.45
CA ALA A 188 4.15 41.55 17.78
C ALA A 188 3.05 42.39 18.45
N GLU A 189 2.34 43.22 17.69
CA GLU A 189 1.18 43.99 18.19
C GLU A 189 0.06 43.08 18.71
N ALA A 190 -0.12 41.92 18.10
CA ALA A 190 -1.06 40.90 18.56
C ALA A 190 -0.53 40.04 19.73
N GLY A 191 0.70 40.26 20.19
CA GLY A 191 1.31 39.55 21.32
C GLY A 191 2.00 38.24 20.96
N TYR A 192 2.40 38.05 19.70
CA TYR A 192 3.09 36.85 19.21
C TYR A 192 4.44 37.20 18.59
N ASP A 193 5.30 36.18 18.44
CA ASP A 193 6.57 36.30 17.73
C ASP A 193 6.44 35.77 16.30
N LEU A 194 7.01 36.49 15.33
CA LEU A 194 7.13 35.99 13.96
C LEU A 194 8.34 35.06 13.86
N VAL A 195 8.10 33.78 13.57
CA VAL A 195 9.15 32.75 13.46
C VAL A 195 9.10 32.12 12.08
N GLN A 196 10.26 32.00 11.41
CA GLN A 196 10.36 31.37 10.11
C GLN A 196 10.31 29.85 10.23
N ARG A 197 9.44 29.22 9.43
CA ARG A 197 9.40 27.76 9.24
C ARG A 197 10.01 27.34 7.91
N LEU A 198 10.29 26.05 7.77
CA LEU A 198 10.59 25.42 6.49
C LEU A 198 9.30 25.11 5.71
N THR A 199 9.44 24.48 4.55
CA THR A 199 8.31 24.01 3.73
C THR A 199 7.48 22.94 4.44
N ALA A 200 8.09 22.18 5.35
CA ALA A 200 7.40 21.28 6.28
C ALA A 200 7.29 21.93 7.66
N GLN A 201 6.13 21.79 8.31
CA GLN A 201 5.91 22.30 9.67
C GLN A 201 6.80 21.56 10.70
N PRO A 202 7.21 22.22 11.80
CA PRO A 202 8.22 21.69 12.72
C PRO A 202 7.96 20.27 13.24
N GLN A 203 6.72 19.93 13.55
CA GLN A 203 6.36 18.59 14.03
C GLN A 203 6.70 17.46 13.05
N TYR A 204 6.66 17.73 11.74
CA TYR A 204 7.01 16.76 10.70
C TYR A 204 8.51 16.68 10.49
N VAL A 205 9.20 17.83 10.56
CA VAL A 205 10.66 17.91 10.52
C VAL A 205 11.27 17.11 11.67
N GLN A 206 10.79 17.33 12.89
CA GLN A 206 11.26 16.64 14.09
C GLN A 206 10.93 15.14 14.11
N ALA A 207 9.86 14.72 13.45
CA ALA A 207 9.49 13.31 13.34
C ALA A 207 10.35 12.53 12.30
N GLY A 208 11.21 13.22 11.54
CA GLY A 208 12.24 12.62 10.69
C GLY A 208 11.69 11.62 9.69
N ALA A 209 12.29 10.42 9.64
CA ALA A 209 12.00 9.38 8.63
C ALA A 209 10.55 8.89 8.59
N ALA A 210 9.72 9.21 9.58
CA ALA A 210 8.28 8.94 9.54
C ALA A 210 7.56 9.77 8.46
N TRP A 211 8.08 10.94 8.11
CA TRP A 211 7.46 11.92 7.21
C TRP A 211 8.40 12.44 6.12
N ILE A 212 9.66 12.68 6.46
CA ILE A 212 10.67 13.21 5.55
C ILE A 212 11.46 12.05 4.94
N ASP A 213 11.45 11.98 3.61
CA ASP A 213 12.17 10.93 2.88
C ASP A 213 13.69 11.00 3.17
N PRO A 214 14.37 9.86 3.36
CA PRO A 214 15.81 9.83 3.62
C PRO A 214 16.65 10.65 2.65
N ARG A 215 16.27 10.72 1.36
CA ARG A 215 17.03 11.47 0.34
C ARG A 215 17.02 12.98 0.53
N VAL A 216 15.93 13.54 1.06
CA VAL A 216 15.84 14.98 1.35
C VAL A 216 16.10 15.31 2.82
N ARG A 217 16.21 14.31 3.69
CA ARG A 217 16.36 14.51 5.13
C ARG A 217 17.59 15.34 5.48
N GLY A 218 18.76 15.00 4.93
CA GLY A 218 20.00 15.76 5.19
C GLY A 218 19.90 17.23 4.76
N HIS A 219 19.16 17.51 3.68
CA HIS A 219 18.90 18.88 3.21
C HIS A 219 17.97 19.65 4.16
N VAL A 220 16.96 18.97 4.72
CA VAL A 220 16.02 19.57 5.68
C VAL A 220 16.72 19.82 7.02
N GLU A 221 17.46 18.84 7.53
CA GLU A 221 18.22 18.93 8.80
C GLU A 221 19.27 20.04 8.75
N ALA A 222 19.92 20.25 7.60
CA ALA A 222 20.87 21.35 7.42
C ALA A 222 20.26 22.74 7.59
N LEU A 223 18.94 22.90 7.45
CA LEU A 223 18.22 24.16 7.55
C LEU A 223 17.33 24.26 8.80
N ALA A 224 17.16 23.17 9.54
CA ALA A 224 16.26 23.09 10.68
C ALA A 224 17.02 23.22 12.01
N ASN A 225 16.44 23.98 12.94
CA ASN A 225 16.86 23.92 14.33
C ASN A 225 16.51 22.53 14.91
N PRO A 226 17.46 21.78 15.47
CA PRO A 226 17.23 20.41 15.92
C PRO A 226 16.28 20.33 17.14
N GLU A 227 16.21 21.37 17.96
CA GLU A 227 15.35 21.41 19.15
C GLU A 227 13.91 21.83 18.81
N THR A 228 13.74 22.76 17.87
CA THR A 228 12.44 23.38 17.60
C THR A 228 11.81 22.98 16.27
N GLY A 229 12.60 22.51 15.29
CA GLY A 229 12.17 22.22 13.93
C GLY A 229 11.91 23.43 13.03
N TYR A 230 12.07 24.66 13.55
CA TYR A 230 11.97 25.90 12.77
C TYR A 230 13.21 26.14 11.91
N ALA A 231 13.13 27.06 10.95
CA ALA A 231 14.25 27.40 10.10
C ALA A 231 15.37 28.07 10.90
N LEU A 232 16.62 27.75 10.57
CA LEU A 232 17.80 28.47 11.04
C LEU A 232 17.98 29.77 10.25
N ASP A 233 18.43 30.83 10.91
CA ASP A 233 18.85 32.08 10.26
C ASP A 233 20.24 31.90 9.63
N ILE A 234 20.28 31.20 8.50
CA ILE A 234 21.51 30.87 7.76
C ILE A 234 21.29 31.06 6.26
N SER A 235 22.39 31.31 5.54
CA SER A 235 22.39 31.23 4.08
C SER A 235 22.55 29.77 3.64
N PRO A 236 21.56 29.18 2.93
CA PRO A 236 21.62 27.78 2.53
C PRO A 236 22.79 27.54 1.56
N THR A 237 23.53 26.45 1.78
CA THR A 237 24.53 25.95 0.84
C THR A 237 24.01 24.64 0.23
N GLY A 238 24.06 24.54 -1.10
CA GLY A 238 23.60 23.34 -1.80
C GLY A 238 24.46 22.14 -1.41
N LEU A 239 23.82 21.07 -0.93
CA LEU A 239 24.46 19.78 -0.75
C LEU A 239 24.40 19.00 -2.08
N PRO A 240 25.42 18.22 -2.43
CA PRO A 240 25.32 17.26 -3.52
C PRO A 240 24.12 16.33 -3.32
N TRP A 241 23.44 15.96 -4.41
CA TRP A 241 22.37 14.98 -4.35
C TRP A 241 22.91 13.64 -3.83
N GLN A 242 22.29 13.11 -2.78
CA GLN A 242 22.69 11.87 -2.14
C GLN A 242 21.83 10.72 -2.70
N GLU A 243 22.36 9.96 -3.68
CA GLU A 243 21.85 8.61 -3.92
C GLU A 243 22.51 7.65 -2.93
N PRO A 244 21.81 6.60 -2.45
CA PRO A 244 22.45 5.52 -1.73
C PRO A 244 23.59 4.91 -2.56
N ASP A 245 24.65 4.44 -1.88
CA ASP A 245 25.83 3.86 -2.53
C ASP A 245 25.46 2.75 -3.53
N GLU A 246 26.13 2.71 -4.69
CA GLU A 246 25.90 1.71 -5.75
C GLU A 246 26.16 0.26 -5.28
N THR A 247 26.96 0.10 -4.23
CA THR A 247 27.29 -1.19 -3.62
C THR A 247 26.91 -1.18 -2.16
N TRP A 248 26.22 -2.22 -1.70
CA TRP A 248 25.85 -2.38 -0.29
C TRP A 248 26.38 -3.71 0.26
N GLU A 249 26.83 -3.66 1.51
CA GLU A 249 27.26 -4.84 2.26
C GLU A 249 26.11 -5.44 3.05
N SER A 250 26.25 -6.72 3.41
CA SER A 250 25.34 -7.40 4.33
C SER A 250 25.36 -6.72 5.70
N THR A 251 24.20 -6.44 6.27
CA THR A 251 24.07 -5.78 7.58
C THR A 251 23.01 -6.46 8.44
N GLY A 252 23.17 -6.36 9.77
CA GLY A 252 22.19 -6.88 10.73
C GLY A 252 22.19 -8.40 10.88
N ARG A 253 21.04 -8.98 11.27
CA ARG A 253 20.86 -10.42 11.57
C ARG A 253 20.66 -11.27 10.30
N VAL A 254 21.67 -11.34 9.45
CA VAL A 254 21.59 -12.03 8.14
C VAL A 254 21.40 -13.55 8.25
N ASP A 255 21.70 -14.14 9.40
CA ASP A 255 21.51 -15.55 9.74
C ASP A 255 20.08 -15.89 10.21
N LEU A 256 19.17 -14.90 10.28
CA LEU A 256 17.81 -15.06 10.80
C LEU A 256 17.05 -16.25 10.19
N HIS A 257 17.24 -16.50 8.90
CA HIS A 257 16.63 -17.62 8.20
C HIS A 257 16.89 -19.01 8.81
N ALA A 258 18.07 -19.21 9.40
CA ALA A 258 18.45 -20.44 10.08
C ALA A 258 18.18 -20.34 11.58
N ALA A 259 18.46 -19.18 12.18
CA ALA A 259 18.36 -18.97 13.62
C ALA A 259 16.91 -18.88 14.13
N ILE A 260 15.94 -18.50 13.29
CA ILE A 260 14.55 -18.29 13.71
C ILE A 260 13.89 -19.55 14.29
N ASP A 261 14.28 -20.74 13.83
CA ASP A 261 13.68 -21.99 14.31
C ASP A 261 14.21 -22.43 15.68
N SER A 262 15.49 -22.15 15.97
CA SER A 262 16.13 -22.53 17.24
C SER A 262 16.11 -21.43 18.30
N GLU A 263 16.28 -20.18 17.89
CA GLU A 263 16.44 -19.02 18.78
C GLU A 263 15.20 -18.12 18.80
N GLY A 264 14.36 -18.18 17.76
CA GLY A 264 13.21 -17.30 17.64
C GLY A 264 13.60 -15.83 17.37
N ARG A 265 12.65 -14.94 17.66
CA ARG A 265 12.81 -13.49 17.49
C ARG A 265 13.54 -12.88 18.69
N ASN A 266 14.37 -11.87 18.44
CA ASN A 266 15.01 -11.10 19.52
C ASN A 266 14.01 -10.17 20.22
N THR A 267 12.93 -9.80 19.52
CA THR A 267 11.87 -8.94 20.05
C THR A 267 10.48 -9.45 19.66
N ASP A 268 9.52 -9.33 20.58
CA ASP A 268 8.13 -9.74 20.36
C ASP A 268 7.47 -8.93 19.23
N THR A 269 7.79 -7.64 19.14
CA THR A 269 7.22 -6.70 18.17
C THR A 269 8.24 -5.68 17.69
N ARG A 270 8.01 -5.12 16.50
CA ARG A 270 8.78 -4.01 15.90
C ARG A 270 8.67 -2.73 16.73
N SER A 271 9.71 -1.89 16.70
CA SER A 271 9.85 -0.72 17.57
C SER A 271 8.81 0.39 17.40
N ASP A 272 8.17 0.47 16.24
CA ASP A 272 7.27 1.57 15.85
C ASP A 272 5.78 1.19 15.87
N LEU A 273 5.43 0.10 16.56
CA LEU A 273 4.05 -0.38 16.69
C LEU A 273 3.07 0.71 17.19
N ALA A 274 3.54 1.64 18.01
CA ALA A 274 2.71 2.71 18.55
C ALA A 274 2.59 3.94 17.63
N SER A 275 3.55 4.17 16.71
CA SER A 275 3.66 5.43 15.95
C SER A 275 3.36 5.28 14.46
N ALA A 276 3.66 4.12 13.86
CA ALA A 276 3.52 3.96 12.41
C ALA A 276 2.08 3.70 11.94
N PHE A 277 1.21 3.22 12.82
CA PHE A 277 -0.06 2.64 12.40
C PHE A 277 -1.27 3.56 12.49
N GLY A 278 -1.12 4.80 12.96
CA GLY A 278 -2.24 5.72 13.20
C GLY A 278 -3.03 5.36 14.46
N ASP A 279 -4.15 6.03 14.68
CA ASP A 279 -5.01 5.76 15.83
C ASP A 279 -5.72 4.39 15.68
N TRP A 280 -5.39 3.46 16.57
CA TRP A 280 -6.00 2.14 16.62
C TRP A 280 -7.51 2.18 16.92
N GLU A 281 -8.02 3.23 17.57
CA GLU A 281 -9.46 3.40 17.78
C GLU A 281 -10.17 3.66 16.44
N SER A 282 -9.67 4.61 15.64
CA SER A 282 -10.17 4.86 14.29
C SER A 282 -10.13 3.60 13.40
N ILE A 283 -9.10 2.75 13.52
CA ILE A 283 -9.01 1.50 12.76
C ILE A 283 -10.10 0.52 13.20
N ARG A 284 -10.30 0.34 14.52
CA ARG A 284 -11.35 -0.54 15.05
C ARG A 284 -12.75 -0.06 14.65
N GLU A 285 -13.00 1.25 14.64
CA GLU A 285 -14.26 1.82 14.14
C GLU A 285 -14.48 1.46 12.67
N HIS A 286 -13.46 1.66 11.83
CA HIS A 286 -13.54 1.32 10.41
C HIS A 286 -13.82 -0.18 10.19
N VAL A 287 -13.16 -1.07 10.93
CA VAL A 287 -13.41 -2.52 10.87
C VAL A 287 -14.85 -2.86 11.30
N ARG A 288 -15.37 -2.20 12.33
CA ARG A 288 -16.77 -2.39 12.76
C ARG A 288 -17.75 -1.92 11.69
N GLU A 289 -17.50 -0.78 11.05
CA GLU A 289 -18.34 -0.29 9.94
C GLU A 289 -18.32 -1.25 8.75
N LEU A 290 -17.13 -1.75 8.36
CA LEU A 290 -16.99 -2.75 7.31
C LEU A 290 -17.79 -4.01 7.61
N ASN A 291 -17.69 -4.51 8.85
CA ASN A 291 -18.44 -5.68 9.28
C ASN A 291 -19.95 -5.42 9.37
N ALA A 292 -20.37 -4.22 9.77
CA ALA A 292 -21.79 -3.85 9.83
C ALA A 292 -22.43 -3.69 8.44
N ARG A 293 -21.63 -3.30 7.43
CA ARG A 293 -22.04 -3.22 6.02
C ARG A 293 -21.90 -4.53 5.28
N ALA A 294 -21.29 -5.55 5.90
CA ALA A 294 -21.24 -6.88 5.31
C ALA A 294 -22.69 -7.35 5.11
N PRO A 295 -23.06 -7.80 3.90
CA PRO A 295 -24.42 -8.26 3.66
C PRO A 295 -24.78 -9.36 4.67
N GLU A 296 -26.01 -9.32 5.20
CA GLU A 296 -26.55 -10.46 5.95
C GLU A 296 -26.35 -11.72 5.10
N LYS A 297 -26.01 -12.84 5.76
CA LYS A 297 -25.86 -14.14 5.08
C LYS A 297 -27.08 -14.33 4.19
N VAL A 298 -26.88 -14.21 2.87
CA VAL A 298 -27.98 -14.40 1.94
C VAL A 298 -28.24 -15.89 1.97
N GLY A 299 -29.36 -16.29 2.60
CA GLY A 299 -29.93 -17.62 2.49
C GLY A 299 -30.46 -17.86 1.08
N ALA A 300 -29.66 -17.54 0.06
CA ALA A 300 -29.88 -17.99 -1.30
C ALA A 300 -29.74 -19.51 -1.30
N ASP A 301 -30.52 -20.17 -2.16
CA ASP A 301 -30.47 -21.62 -2.27
C ASP A 301 -29.09 -22.04 -2.81
N VAL A 302 -28.15 -22.39 -1.91
CA VAL A 302 -26.80 -22.88 -2.25
C VAL A 302 -26.88 -24.04 -3.26
N LEU A 303 -27.98 -24.80 -3.27
CA LEU A 303 -28.23 -25.85 -4.26
C LEU A 303 -28.49 -25.30 -5.67
N ALA A 304 -29.13 -24.13 -5.80
CA ALA A 304 -29.29 -23.45 -7.08
C ALA A 304 -27.94 -22.97 -7.60
N ALA A 305 -27.12 -22.36 -6.72
CA ALA A 305 -25.77 -21.93 -7.08
C ALA A 305 -24.86 -23.10 -7.46
N LEU A 306 -24.91 -24.22 -6.73
CA LEU A 306 -24.18 -25.46 -7.08
C LEU A 306 -24.59 -26.00 -8.45
N ARG A 307 -25.89 -26.03 -8.75
CA ARG A 307 -26.40 -26.44 -10.08
C ARG A 307 -25.99 -25.49 -11.19
N SER A 308 -25.83 -24.20 -10.89
CA SER A 308 -25.30 -23.22 -11.83
C SER A 308 -23.82 -23.51 -12.11
N ALA A 309 -23.03 -23.67 -11.06
CA ALA A 309 -21.61 -23.97 -11.13
C ALA A 309 -21.31 -25.32 -11.80
N GLU A 310 -22.16 -26.33 -11.65
CA GLU A 310 -22.01 -27.62 -12.35
C GLU A 310 -22.17 -27.49 -13.87
N ARG A 311 -22.99 -26.54 -14.35
CA ARG A 311 -23.21 -26.32 -15.79
C ARG A 311 -22.18 -25.38 -16.40
N ASP A 312 -21.84 -24.32 -15.69
CA ASP A 312 -20.90 -23.29 -16.13
C ASP A 312 -20.18 -22.71 -14.89
N PRO A 313 -19.07 -23.35 -14.45
CA PRO A 313 -18.39 -22.95 -13.22
C PRO A 313 -17.96 -21.48 -13.22
N ALA A 314 -17.52 -20.96 -14.36
CA ALA A 314 -16.99 -19.62 -14.55
C ALA A 314 -18.08 -18.56 -14.85
N GLY A 315 -19.30 -19.00 -15.18
CA GLY A 315 -20.42 -18.15 -15.60
C GLY A 315 -21.44 -17.82 -14.51
N CYS A 316 -21.24 -18.27 -13.26
CA CYS A 316 -22.18 -17.91 -12.19
C CYS A 316 -22.17 -16.40 -11.92
N THR A 317 -23.30 -15.91 -11.41
CA THR A 317 -23.46 -14.54 -10.92
C THR A 317 -22.70 -14.33 -9.61
N ASP A 318 -22.44 -13.07 -9.25
CA ASP A 318 -21.76 -12.74 -7.99
C ASP A 318 -22.57 -13.18 -6.76
N ASP A 319 -23.91 -13.13 -6.83
CA ASP A 319 -24.80 -13.60 -5.77
C ASP A 319 -24.72 -15.13 -5.59
N GLU A 320 -24.62 -15.88 -6.70
CA GLU A 320 -24.41 -17.33 -6.65
C GLU A 320 -23.04 -17.67 -6.06
N TYR A 321 -21.97 -16.98 -6.46
CA TYR A 321 -20.66 -17.18 -5.85
C TYR A 321 -20.64 -16.81 -4.38
N LEU A 322 -21.34 -15.74 -3.97
CA LEU A 322 -21.46 -15.37 -2.57
C LEU A 322 -22.24 -16.42 -1.76
N ALA A 323 -23.27 -17.04 -2.36
CA ALA A 323 -23.99 -18.17 -1.74
C ALA A 323 -23.05 -19.37 -1.52
N LEU A 324 -22.26 -19.75 -2.54
CA LEU A 324 -21.24 -20.80 -2.40
C LEU A 324 -20.20 -20.42 -1.35
N ALA A 325 -19.75 -19.16 -1.35
CA ALA A 325 -18.77 -18.63 -0.42
C ALA A 325 -19.23 -18.62 1.03
N THR A 326 -20.54 -18.80 1.29
CA THR A 326 -21.15 -18.86 2.62
C THR A 326 -21.75 -20.24 2.97
N ALA A 327 -21.56 -21.26 2.12
CA ALA A 327 -21.97 -22.65 2.37
C ALA A 327 -21.42 -23.23 3.69
N GLU A 328 -22.25 -23.98 4.41
CA GLU A 328 -21.89 -24.63 5.68
C GLU A 328 -22.38 -26.09 5.69
N GLY A 329 -21.82 -26.92 6.58
CA GLY A 329 -22.23 -28.31 6.77
C GLY A 329 -22.26 -29.13 5.46
N PRO A 330 -23.31 -29.91 5.18
CA PRO A 330 -23.41 -30.73 3.98
C PRO A 330 -23.27 -29.95 2.66
N ALA A 331 -23.67 -28.67 2.63
CA ALA A 331 -23.54 -27.85 1.43
C ALA A 331 -22.08 -27.48 1.15
N MET A 332 -21.25 -27.29 2.20
CA MET A 332 -19.81 -27.10 2.04
C MET A 332 -19.12 -28.38 1.55
N ASP A 333 -19.59 -29.55 1.98
CA ASP A 333 -19.08 -30.83 1.48
C ASP A 333 -19.42 -31.04 0.01
N ALA A 334 -20.63 -30.70 -0.42
CA ALA A 334 -21.02 -30.72 -1.82
C ALA A 334 -20.20 -29.73 -2.67
N LEU A 335 -19.95 -28.52 -2.17
CA LEU A 335 -19.10 -27.53 -2.84
C LEU A 335 -17.65 -28.02 -3.00
N ALA A 336 -17.07 -28.59 -1.96
CA ALA A 336 -15.71 -29.15 -2.02
C ALA A 336 -15.64 -30.32 -3.02
N ALA A 337 -16.63 -31.21 -3.03
CA ALA A 337 -16.70 -32.33 -3.96
C ALA A 337 -16.83 -31.86 -5.43
N LEU A 338 -17.66 -30.85 -5.69
CA LEU A 338 -17.77 -30.24 -7.03
C LEU A 338 -16.43 -29.62 -7.47
N ALA A 339 -15.79 -28.84 -6.60
CA ALA A 339 -14.49 -28.27 -6.91
C ALA A 339 -13.43 -29.34 -7.17
N ASP A 340 -13.42 -30.43 -6.41
CA ASP A 340 -12.46 -31.52 -6.61
C ASP A 340 -12.73 -32.31 -7.91
N SER A 341 -13.99 -32.48 -8.31
CA SER A 341 -14.31 -33.07 -9.62
C SER A 341 -13.84 -32.18 -10.77
N ILE A 342 -14.08 -30.86 -10.69
CA ILE A 342 -13.60 -29.90 -11.69
C ILE A 342 -12.06 -29.93 -11.73
N ARG A 343 -11.39 -30.02 -10.58
CA ARG A 343 -9.93 -30.18 -10.52
C ARG A 343 -9.51 -31.44 -11.26
N ALA A 344 -10.12 -32.59 -10.98
CA ALA A 344 -9.78 -33.85 -11.65
C ALA A 344 -9.97 -33.76 -13.18
N ASP A 345 -11.03 -33.11 -13.65
CA ASP A 345 -11.29 -32.91 -15.08
C ASP A 345 -10.25 -31.99 -15.77
N VAL A 346 -9.78 -30.96 -15.07
CA VAL A 346 -8.86 -29.94 -15.62
C VAL A 346 -7.39 -30.37 -15.55
N VAL A 347 -6.95 -30.90 -14.41
CA VAL A 347 -5.52 -31.16 -14.15
C VAL A 347 -5.20 -32.63 -13.84
N GLY A 348 -6.20 -33.50 -13.74
CA GLY A 348 -6.03 -34.91 -13.39
C GLY A 348 -5.68 -35.11 -11.91
N ASP A 349 -5.03 -36.25 -11.62
CA ASP A 349 -4.74 -36.70 -10.26
C ASP A 349 -3.40 -36.21 -9.71
N ASP A 350 -2.49 -35.76 -10.58
CA ASP A 350 -1.17 -35.30 -10.15
C ASP A 350 -1.29 -34.11 -9.19
N VAL A 351 -0.51 -34.14 -8.11
CA VAL A 351 -0.29 -33.01 -7.20
C VAL A 351 1.10 -32.46 -7.50
N THR A 352 1.19 -31.22 -7.94
CA THR A 352 2.49 -30.66 -8.34
C THR A 352 3.24 -30.02 -7.18
N TYR A 353 4.57 -29.96 -7.29
CA TYR A 353 5.45 -29.19 -6.41
C TYR A 353 6.70 -28.71 -7.15
N VAL A 354 7.38 -27.70 -6.62
CA VAL A 354 8.67 -27.21 -7.13
C VAL A 354 9.77 -27.34 -6.06
N VAL A 355 10.99 -27.67 -6.47
CA VAL A 355 12.16 -27.56 -5.58
C VAL A 355 12.69 -26.15 -5.69
N ASN A 356 12.47 -25.35 -4.66
CA ASN A 356 12.81 -23.93 -4.63
C ASN A 356 13.43 -23.50 -3.29
N ARG A 357 14.06 -22.31 -3.32
CA ARG A 357 14.47 -21.57 -2.11
C ARG A 357 13.82 -20.19 -2.07
N ASN A 358 13.20 -19.82 -0.96
CA ASN A 358 12.87 -18.41 -0.70
C ASN A 358 14.15 -17.70 -0.23
N ILE A 359 14.40 -16.50 -0.76
CA ILE A 359 15.50 -15.65 -0.31
C ILE A 359 14.90 -14.30 0.05
N ASN A 360 14.82 -14.03 1.36
CA ASN A 360 14.43 -12.70 1.80
C ASN A 360 15.65 -11.78 1.85
N PHE A 361 15.83 -10.94 0.84
CA PHE A 361 17.05 -10.11 0.73
C PHE A 361 17.12 -8.95 1.72
N THR A 362 16.00 -8.54 2.32
CA THR A 362 15.97 -7.64 3.48
C THR A 362 14.62 -7.76 4.19
N ASN A 363 14.59 -7.51 5.50
CA ASN A 363 13.34 -7.30 6.23
C ASN A 363 13.13 -5.83 6.66
N ILE A 364 14.03 -4.93 6.30
CA ILE A 364 13.91 -3.48 6.54
C ILE A 364 12.82 -2.94 5.63
N CYS A 365 11.77 -2.36 6.20
CA CYS A 365 10.62 -1.92 5.43
C CYS A 365 10.05 -0.60 5.92
N TYR A 366 9.98 0.40 5.02
CA TYR A 366 9.42 1.70 5.37
C TYR A 366 7.88 1.73 5.37
N THR A 367 7.22 0.88 4.59
CA THR A 367 5.76 0.90 4.35
C THR A 367 4.94 0.64 5.61
N GLY A 368 5.40 -0.28 6.46
CA GLY A 368 4.70 -0.64 7.70
C GLY A 368 3.31 -1.25 7.48
N CYS A 369 3.25 -2.51 7.05
CA CYS A 369 1.98 -3.24 6.98
C CYS A 369 1.52 -3.71 8.38
N ARG A 370 0.25 -3.45 8.75
CA ARG A 370 -0.33 -3.82 10.06
C ARG A 370 -0.49 -5.32 10.23
N PHE A 371 -0.49 -6.10 9.16
CA PHE A 371 -0.57 -7.56 9.23
C PHE A 371 0.80 -8.24 9.19
N CYS A 372 1.87 -7.50 8.88
CA CYS A 372 3.18 -8.08 8.61
C CYS A 372 4.04 -8.10 9.87
N ALA A 373 4.42 -9.30 10.31
CA ALA A 373 5.33 -9.52 11.43
C ALA A 373 6.82 -9.59 11.00
N PHE A 374 7.07 -9.71 9.69
CA PHE A 374 8.42 -9.81 9.12
C PHE A 374 9.12 -8.45 9.05
N ALA A 375 8.38 -7.38 8.72
CA ALA A 375 8.91 -6.04 8.53
C ALA A 375 9.52 -5.44 9.82
N GLN A 376 10.78 -5.04 9.74
CA GLN A 376 11.54 -4.34 10.77
C GLN A 376 11.88 -2.91 10.34
N ARG A 377 12.15 -2.03 11.30
CA ARG A 377 12.80 -0.74 11.07
C ARG A 377 14.31 -0.89 11.13
N LYS A 378 15.01 0.00 10.43
CA LYS A 378 16.47 0.05 10.52
C LYS A 378 16.87 0.30 11.98
N GLY A 379 17.71 -0.58 12.52
CA GLY A 379 18.14 -0.57 13.91
C GLY A 379 17.35 -1.49 14.85
N ASP A 380 16.24 -2.09 14.41
CA ASP A 380 15.58 -3.15 15.18
C ASP A 380 16.51 -4.37 15.30
N ALA A 381 16.41 -5.11 16.41
CA ALA A 381 17.32 -6.20 16.75
C ALA A 381 17.30 -7.37 15.74
N ASP A 382 16.20 -7.54 15.02
CA ASP A 382 16.03 -8.55 13.98
C ASP A 382 16.18 -7.97 12.57
N ALA A 383 16.51 -6.67 12.42
CA ALA A 383 16.67 -6.04 11.11
C ALA A 383 17.90 -6.58 10.37
N PHE A 384 17.77 -6.80 9.06
CA PHE A 384 18.89 -7.21 8.21
C PHE A 384 18.70 -6.81 6.73
N SER A 385 19.81 -6.75 6.01
CA SER A 385 19.86 -6.61 4.55
C SER A 385 21.02 -7.46 4.01
N LEU A 386 20.79 -8.23 2.95
CA LEU A 386 21.79 -9.10 2.31
C LEU A 386 22.45 -8.35 1.15
N SER A 387 23.76 -8.49 0.99
CA SER A 387 24.46 -8.06 -0.23
C SER A 387 24.02 -8.88 -1.44
N ALA A 388 24.27 -8.35 -2.65
CA ALA A 388 24.02 -9.10 -3.88
C ALA A 388 24.85 -10.39 -3.96
N GLU A 389 26.08 -10.38 -3.44
CA GLU A 389 26.95 -11.57 -3.39
C GLU A 389 26.35 -12.67 -2.51
N GLU A 390 25.89 -12.32 -1.30
CA GLU A 390 25.25 -13.25 -0.36
C GLU A 390 23.98 -13.88 -0.97
N VAL A 391 23.18 -13.09 -1.69
CA VAL A 391 22.01 -13.62 -2.42
C VAL A 391 22.42 -14.59 -3.53
N GLY A 392 23.50 -14.27 -4.25
CA GLY A 392 24.08 -15.18 -5.25
C GLY A 392 24.54 -16.50 -4.63
N ASP A 393 25.23 -16.46 -3.50
CA ASP A 393 25.70 -17.67 -2.81
C ASP A 393 24.56 -18.52 -2.25
N ARG A 394 23.51 -17.91 -1.70
CA ARG A 394 22.30 -18.66 -1.29
C ARG A 394 21.59 -19.34 -2.46
N ALA A 395 21.58 -18.71 -3.63
CA ALA A 395 21.06 -19.33 -4.84
C ALA A 395 21.94 -20.51 -5.31
N TRP A 396 23.26 -20.41 -5.13
CA TRP A 396 24.19 -21.52 -5.39
C TRP A 396 23.95 -22.70 -4.44
N GLU A 397 23.78 -22.45 -3.15
CA GLU A 397 23.44 -23.48 -2.16
C GLU A 397 22.14 -24.20 -2.52
N ALA A 398 21.10 -23.43 -2.89
CA ALA A 398 19.82 -23.99 -3.33
C ALA A 398 19.99 -24.87 -4.58
N TYR A 399 20.76 -24.40 -5.57
CA TYR A 399 21.06 -25.16 -6.78
C TYR A 399 21.78 -26.47 -6.48
N VAL A 400 22.77 -26.47 -5.57
CA VAL A 400 23.46 -27.69 -5.12
C VAL A 400 22.49 -28.65 -4.43
N ALA A 401 21.48 -28.14 -3.74
CA ALA A 401 20.39 -28.93 -3.15
C ALA A 401 19.30 -29.36 -4.16
N GLY A 402 19.47 -29.06 -5.46
CA GLY A 402 18.56 -29.48 -6.53
C GLY A 402 17.47 -28.46 -6.88
N ALA A 403 17.48 -27.27 -6.30
CA ALA A 403 16.50 -26.23 -6.64
C ALA A 403 16.63 -25.76 -8.08
N THR A 404 15.48 -25.50 -8.69
CA THR A 404 15.39 -24.89 -10.04
C THR A 404 14.82 -23.48 -10.00
N GLU A 405 14.33 -23.05 -8.85
CA GLU A 405 13.75 -21.73 -8.63
C GLU A 405 14.31 -21.10 -7.36
N VAL A 406 14.56 -19.79 -7.42
CA VAL A 406 14.60 -18.94 -6.23
C VAL A 406 13.43 -17.95 -6.26
N CYS A 407 12.73 -17.84 -5.14
CA CYS A 407 11.69 -16.84 -4.93
C CYS A 407 12.26 -15.72 -4.05
N MET A 408 12.42 -14.51 -4.58
CA MET A 408 13.06 -13.40 -3.85
C MET A 408 12.07 -12.28 -3.55
N GLN A 409 11.98 -11.90 -2.28
CA GLN A 409 11.10 -10.85 -1.76
C GLN A 409 11.70 -10.19 -0.53
N GLY A 410 11.54 -8.89 -0.39
CA GLY A 410 12.08 -8.14 0.75
C GLY A 410 11.18 -7.05 1.27
N GLY A 411 11.65 -6.40 2.33
CA GLY A 411 11.12 -5.12 2.76
C GLY A 411 11.42 -4.01 1.76
N ILE A 412 10.70 -2.89 1.89
CA ILE A 412 10.96 -1.71 1.09
C ILE A 412 11.99 -0.85 1.82
N ASP A 413 13.27 -1.10 1.54
CA ASP A 413 14.40 -0.39 2.15
C ASP A 413 14.71 0.91 1.35
N PRO A 414 14.57 2.10 1.96
CA PRO A 414 14.93 3.36 1.30
C PRO A 414 16.42 3.46 0.92
N GLU A 415 17.30 2.70 1.54
CA GLU A 415 18.74 2.75 1.32
C GLU A 415 19.22 1.74 0.27
N LEU A 416 18.38 0.79 -0.18
CA LEU A 416 18.75 -0.09 -1.28
C LEU A 416 18.99 0.75 -2.56
N PRO A 417 20.14 0.70 -3.24
CA PRO A 417 20.39 1.55 -4.41
C PRO A 417 19.35 1.36 -5.52
N VAL A 418 19.25 2.33 -6.43
CA VAL A 418 18.29 2.33 -7.56
C VAL A 418 18.40 1.02 -8.36
N THR A 419 19.63 0.55 -8.60
CA THR A 419 19.91 -0.68 -9.35
C THR A 419 19.74 -1.96 -8.53
N GLY A 420 19.52 -1.86 -7.22
CA GLY A 420 19.67 -2.97 -6.28
C GLY A 420 18.82 -4.20 -6.64
N TYR A 421 17.58 -4.01 -7.07
CA TYR A 421 16.74 -5.12 -7.54
C TYR A 421 17.30 -5.82 -8.79
N ALA A 422 17.80 -5.06 -9.77
CA ALA A 422 18.43 -5.63 -10.96
C ALA A 422 19.76 -6.31 -10.61
N ASP A 423 20.52 -5.76 -9.67
CA ASP A 423 21.80 -6.33 -9.22
C ASP A 423 21.62 -7.65 -8.46
N LEU A 424 20.55 -7.78 -7.67
CA LEU A 424 20.15 -9.05 -7.05
C LEU A 424 19.87 -10.13 -8.11
N VAL A 425 19.10 -9.79 -9.15
CA VAL A 425 18.80 -10.72 -10.27
C VAL A 425 20.09 -11.11 -11.00
N ARG A 426 20.95 -10.13 -11.33
CA ARG A 426 22.24 -10.37 -11.99
C ARG A 426 23.16 -11.25 -11.15
N ALA A 427 23.17 -11.07 -9.83
CA ALA A 427 24.00 -11.88 -8.94
C ALA A 427 23.57 -13.35 -8.95
N VAL A 428 22.26 -13.63 -8.89
CA VAL A 428 21.73 -15.00 -9.04
C VAL A 428 22.13 -15.58 -10.40
N LYS A 429 21.88 -14.87 -11.50
CA LYS A 429 22.20 -15.37 -12.85
C LYS A 429 23.70 -15.53 -13.10
N LYS A 430 24.54 -14.69 -12.50
CA LYS A 430 26.00 -14.83 -12.56
C LYS A 430 26.47 -16.09 -11.84
N ARG A 431 25.86 -16.40 -10.69
CA ARG A 431 26.24 -17.58 -9.88
C ARG A 431 25.64 -18.87 -10.42
N VAL A 432 24.38 -18.83 -10.86
CA VAL A 432 23.62 -19.96 -11.39
C VAL A 432 22.82 -19.51 -12.63
N PRO A 433 23.42 -19.53 -13.84
CA PRO A 433 22.77 -19.05 -15.06
C PRO A 433 21.44 -19.72 -15.40
N SER A 434 21.26 -20.99 -14.98
CA SER A 434 20.05 -21.78 -15.23
C SER A 434 18.94 -21.60 -14.18
N MET A 435 19.20 -20.88 -13.09
CA MET A 435 18.22 -20.72 -12.01
C MET A 435 17.03 -19.88 -12.49
N HIS A 436 15.80 -20.34 -12.28
CA HIS A 436 14.61 -19.54 -12.50
C HIS A 436 14.48 -18.50 -11.39
N VAL A 437 14.39 -17.22 -11.73
CA VAL A 437 14.28 -16.12 -10.78
C VAL A 437 12.84 -15.63 -10.72
N HIS A 438 12.15 -15.99 -9.64
CA HIS A 438 10.80 -15.53 -9.32
C HIS A 438 10.85 -14.34 -8.33
N ALA A 439 10.79 -13.12 -8.85
CA ALA A 439 10.92 -11.88 -8.07
C ALA A 439 10.33 -10.73 -8.90
N PHE A 440 9.91 -9.57 -8.42
CA PHE A 440 9.65 -9.08 -7.08
C PHE A 440 8.13 -8.82 -6.96
N SER A 441 7.61 -8.56 -5.75
CA SER A 441 6.20 -8.17 -5.60
C SER A 441 5.89 -6.87 -6.36
N PRO A 442 4.63 -6.64 -6.75
CA PRO A 442 4.22 -5.38 -7.36
C PRO A 442 4.57 -4.13 -6.55
N MET A 443 4.61 -4.23 -5.21
CA MET A 443 5.05 -3.12 -4.35
C MET A 443 6.53 -2.78 -4.56
N GLU A 444 7.38 -3.81 -4.69
CA GLU A 444 8.81 -3.64 -4.96
C GLU A 444 9.05 -3.12 -6.39
N ILE A 445 8.27 -3.58 -7.37
CA ILE A 445 8.33 -3.07 -8.75
C ILE A 445 8.01 -1.57 -8.79
N VAL A 446 6.92 -1.15 -8.14
CA VAL A 446 6.53 0.28 -8.06
C VAL A 446 7.58 1.11 -7.33
N ASN A 447 8.10 0.58 -6.22
CA ASN A 447 9.15 1.25 -5.47
C ASN A 447 10.42 1.43 -6.33
N GLY A 448 10.89 0.36 -6.99
CA GLY A 448 12.05 0.39 -7.87
C GLY A 448 11.88 1.38 -9.03
N ALA A 449 10.75 1.31 -9.74
CA ALA A 449 10.44 2.22 -10.84
C ALA A 449 10.41 3.69 -10.39
N SER A 450 9.71 3.98 -9.27
CA SER A 450 9.63 5.34 -8.70
C SER A 450 11.01 5.84 -8.27
N LYS A 451 11.79 4.95 -7.64
CA LYS A 451 13.13 5.24 -7.13
C LYS A 451 14.11 5.59 -8.26
N GLY A 452 14.01 4.92 -9.41
CA GLY A 452 14.77 5.20 -10.62
C GLY A 452 14.19 6.30 -11.51
N GLY A 453 13.02 6.85 -11.17
CA GLY A 453 12.33 7.84 -11.99
C GLY A 453 11.86 7.32 -13.35
N GLN A 454 11.70 6.00 -13.48
CA GLN A 454 11.30 5.31 -14.71
C GLN A 454 9.80 4.93 -14.68
N SER A 455 9.24 4.54 -15.82
CA SER A 455 7.93 3.91 -15.86
C SER A 455 7.99 2.45 -15.37
N VAL A 456 6.88 1.91 -14.88
CA VAL A 456 6.77 0.48 -14.50
C VAL A 456 7.16 -0.44 -15.67
N ARG A 457 6.76 -0.08 -16.89
CA ARG A 457 7.09 -0.82 -18.12
C ARG A 457 8.58 -0.86 -18.40
N ASP A 458 9.25 0.28 -18.34
CA ASP A 458 10.71 0.37 -18.60
C ASP A 458 11.47 -0.42 -17.54
N TRP A 459 11.06 -0.27 -16.27
CA TRP A 459 11.66 -0.98 -15.16
C TRP A 459 11.52 -2.50 -15.27
N LEU A 460 10.32 -3.00 -15.57
CA LEU A 460 10.10 -4.44 -15.79
C LEU A 460 10.91 -4.96 -17.01
N THR A 461 11.07 -4.13 -18.05
CA THR A 461 11.91 -4.47 -19.20
C THR A 461 13.38 -4.57 -18.81
N GLU A 462 13.86 -3.66 -17.97
CA GLU A 462 15.22 -3.71 -17.41
C GLU A 462 15.45 -4.94 -16.55
N LEU A 463 14.52 -5.26 -15.64
CA LEU A 463 14.60 -6.46 -14.80
C LEU A 463 14.60 -7.74 -15.64
N ARG A 464 13.76 -7.82 -16.67
CA ARG A 464 13.77 -8.94 -17.62
C ARG A 464 15.12 -9.05 -18.33
N ALA A 465 15.71 -7.93 -18.77
CA ALA A 465 17.04 -7.92 -19.37
C ALA A 465 18.15 -8.31 -18.39
N ALA A 466 17.99 -8.02 -17.10
CA ALA A 466 18.88 -8.47 -16.03
C ALA A 466 18.79 -9.99 -15.79
N GLY A 467 17.71 -10.63 -16.26
CA GLY A 467 17.49 -12.07 -16.19
C GLY A 467 16.28 -12.48 -15.34
N LEU A 468 15.36 -11.55 -15.04
CA LEU A 468 14.14 -11.90 -14.32
C LEU A 468 13.22 -12.76 -15.19
N ASP A 469 12.72 -13.88 -14.65
CA ASP A 469 11.92 -14.84 -15.40
C ASP A 469 10.40 -14.68 -15.15
N THR A 470 9.97 -14.55 -13.89
CA THR A 470 8.57 -14.32 -13.51
C THR A 470 8.45 -13.47 -12.24
N ILE A 471 7.30 -12.84 -12.01
CA ILE A 471 7.05 -12.02 -10.81
C ILE A 471 6.02 -12.68 -9.88
N PRO A 472 6.18 -12.62 -8.55
CA PRO A 472 5.16 -13.09 -7.62
C PRO A 472 3.95 -12.15 -7.59
N GLY A 473 2.74 -12.70 -7.53
CA GLY A 473 1.49 -11.95 -7.39
C GLY A 473 1.20 -11.47 -5.96
N THR A 474 2.23 -11.31 -5.12
CA THR A 474 2.09 -10.87 -3.73
C THR A 474 1.74 -9.38 -3.65
N ALA A 475 1.66 -8.82 -2.44
CA ALA A 475 1.14 -7.47 -2.20
C ALA A 475 -0.32 -7.24 -2.68
N ALA A 476 -1.02 -8.30 -3.09
CA ALA A 476 -2.42 -8.29 -3.44
C ALA A 476 -3.32 -8.28 -2.20
N GLU A 477 -3.03 -9.11 -1.20
CA GLU A 477 -3.90 -9.39 -0.04
C GLU A 477 -5.37 -9.54 -0.46
N ILE A 478 -6.18 -8.49 -0.27
CA ILE A 478 -7.46 -8.29 -0.93
C ILE A 478 -7.32 -7.09 -1.88
N LEU A 479 -7.77 -7.25 -3.13
CA LEU A 479 -7.80 -6.18 -4.13
C LEU A 479 -9.04 -5.29 -3.95
N ASP A 480 -9.17 -4.75 -2.73
CA ASP A 480 -10.21 -3.81 -2.30
C ASP A 480 -9.55 -2.71 -1.46
N ASP A 481 -9.67 -1.46 -1.89
CA ASP A 481 -8.93 -0.36 -1.27
C ASP A 481 -9.38 -0.04 0.17
N GLU A 482 -10.61 -0.37 0.56
CA GLU A 482 -11.06 -0.23 1.96
C GLU A 482 -10.36 -1.27 2.85
N ILE A 483 -10.28 -2.52 2.40
CA ILE A 483 -9.54 -3.57 3.12
C ILE A 483 -8.03 -3.28 3.14
N ARG A 484 -7.45 -2.90 2.00
CA ARG A 484 -6.01 -2.57 1.90
C ARG A 484 -5.64 -1.44 2.86
N TRP A 485 -6.52 -0.46 3.00
CA TRP A 485 -6.33 0.63 3.95
C TRP A 485 -6.29 0.16 5.40
N VAL A 486 -7.20 -0.74 5.80
CA VAL A 486 -7.15 -1.34 7.14
C VAL A 486 -5.84 -2.09 7.33
N LEU A 487 -5.40 -2.82 6.31
CA LEU A 487 -4.16 -3.61 6.36
C LEU A 487 -2.90 -2.74 6.42
N THR A 488 -2.86 -1.55 5.84
CA THR A 488 -1.64 -0.71 5.80
C THR A 488 -1.89 0.69 5.24
N LYS A 489 -1.09 1.67 5.68
CA LYS A 489 -1.21 3.06 5.21
C LYS A 489 -0.61 3.31 3.82
N GLY A 490 0.53 2.70 3.52
CA GLY A 490 1.38 3.08 2.39
C GLY A 490 1.46 2.06 1.25
N LYS A 491 0.51 1.13 1.17
CA LYS A 491 0.50 0.12 0.11
C LYS A 491 -0.14 0.66 -1.14
N LEU A 492 0.37 0.22 -2.29
CA LEU A 492 -0.16 0.58 -3.60
C LEU A 492 -1.68 0.33 -3.68
N PRO A 493 -2.47 1.22 -4.30
CA PRO A 493 -3.89 0.97 -4.59
C PRO A 493 -4.12 -0.30 -5.41
N ALA A 494 -5.32 -0.86 -5.36
CA ALA A 494 -5.67 -2.04 -6.17
C ALA A 494 -5.48 -1.78 -7.67
N SER A 495 -5.81 -0.59 -8.16
CA SER A 495 -5.60 -0.20 -9.56
C SER A 495 -4.13 -0.23 -9.98
N GLU A 496 -3.23 0.21 -9.10
CA GLU A 496 -1.78 0.21 -9.36
C GLU A 496 -1.25 -1.24 -9.40
N TRP A 497 -1.73 -2.09 -8.49
CA TRP A 497 -1.38 -3.52 -8.52
C TRP A 497 -1.82 -4.17 -9.84
N ILE A 498 -3.04 -3.88 -10.30
CA ILE A 498 -3.57 -4.38 -11.58
C ILE A 498 -2.71 -3.90 -12.75
N ASP A 499 -2.30 -2.62 -12.75
CA ASP A 499 -1.47 -2.03 -13.80
C ASP A 499 -0.09 -2.69 -13.88
N VAL A 500 0.57 -2.91 -12.73
CA VAL A 500 1.87 -3.58 -12.66
C VAL A 500 1.80 -5.01 -13.21
N ILE A 501 0.81 -5.79 -12.77
CA ILE A 501 0.65 -7.18 -13.25
C ILE A 501 0.32 -7.22 -14.74
N SER A 502 -0.61 -6.38 -15.19
CA SER A 502 -0.98 -6.33 -16.61
C SER A 502 0.22 -5.92 -17.47
N THR A 503 0.98 -4.92 -17.04
CA THR A 503 2.21 -4.47 -17.70
C THR A 503 3.27 -5.56 -17.72
N ALA A 504 3.46 -6.31 -16.63
CA ALA A 504 4.39 -7.43 -16.59
C ALA A 504 4.05 -8.50 -17.65
N HIS A 505 2.77 -8.84 -17.78
CA HIS A 505 2.29 -9.77 -18.81
C HIS A 505 2.53 -9.23 -20.23
N GLU A 506 2.27 -7.95 -20.46
CA GLU A 506 2.49 -7.29 -21.76
C GLU A 506 3.97 -7.22 -22.18
N VAL A 507 4.90 -7.11 -21.24
CA VAL A 507 6.35 -7.15 -21.53
C VAL A 507 6.92 -8.58 -21.59
N GLY A 508 6.06 -9.59 -21.43
CA GLY A 508 6.37 -11.00 -21.60
C GLY A 508 6.79 -11.75 -20.33
N LEU A 509 6.65 -11.15 -19.15
CA LEU A 509 6.80 -11.84 -17.87
C LEU A 509 5.51 -12.56 -17.51
N ARG A 510 5.60 -13.73 -16.87
CA ARG A 510 4.45 -14.39 -16.25
C ARG A 510 4.40 -14.07 -14.76
N SER A 511 3.25 -14.24 -14.12
CA SER A 511 3.15 -14.07 -12.67
C SER A 511 2.34 -15.16 -11.99
N SER A 512 2.57 -15.35 -10.70
CA SER A 512 1.56 -15.95 -9.83
C SER A 512 0.49 -14.90 -9.48
N SER A 513 -0.59 -15.34 -8.83
CA SER A 513 -1.60 -14.47 -8.23
C SER A 513 -1.88 -14.93 -6.81
N THR A 514 -2.13 -14.01 -5.86
CA THR A 514 -2.28 -14.37 -4.46
C THR A 514 -3.47 -13.67 -3.81
N MET A 515 -4.06 -14.30 -2.79
CA MET A 515 -5.07 -13.67 -1.94
C MET A 515 -4.83 -14.03 -0.49
N MET A 516 -4.55 -13.03 0.36
CA MET A 516 -4.54 -13.23 1.82
C MET A 516 -5.96 -13.05 2.35
N TYR A 517 -6.42 -14.00 3.14
CA TYR A 517 -7.80 -14.02 3.65
C TYR A 517 -7.88 -14.53 5.09
N GLY A 518 -9.00 -14.28 5.77
CA GLY A 518 -9.19 -14.67 7.16
C GLY A 518 -8.79 -13.59 8.19
N HIS A 519 -8.60 -12.35 7.75
CA HIS A 519 -8.39 -11.17 8.58
C HIS A 519 -9.70 -10.36 8.73
N VAL A 520 -9.70 -9.09 8.33
CA VAL A 520 -10.88 -8.19 8.31
C VAL A 520 -11.80 -8.35 7.09
N ASP A 521 -11.40 -9.19 6.15
CA ASP A 521 -12.13 -9.50 4.93
C ASP A 521 -13.40 -10.33 5.18
N THR A 522 -14.25 -10.39 4.17
CA THR A 522 -15.51 -11.13 4.15
C THR A 522 -15.65 -11.89 2.84
N PRO A 523 -16.57 -12.88 2.72
CA PRO A 523 -16.77 -13.64 1.49
C PRO A 523 -17.00 -12.80 0.23
N LYS A 524 -17.66 -11.64 0.35
CA LYS A 524 -17.83 -10.69 -0.76
C LYS A 524 -16.49 -10.20 -1.31
N HIS A 525 -15.53 -9.94 -0.43
CA HIS A 525 -14.19 -9.51 -0.82
C HIS A 525 -13.43 -10.62 -1.56
N TRP A 526 -13.64 -11.90 -1.20
CA TRP A 526 -13.04 -13.04 -1.93
C TRP A 526 -13.56 -13.13 -3.35
N VAL A 527 -14.89 -13.05 -3.51
CA VAL A 527 -15.55 -13.08 -4.83
C VAL A 527 -15.05 -11.91 -5.68
N ALA A 528 -15.04 -10.69 -5.13
CA ALA A 528 -14.54 -9.51 -5.84
C ALA A 528 -13.06 -9.63 -6.25
N HIS A 529 -12.21 -10.14 -5.36
CA HIS A 529 -10.80 -10.38 -5.67
C HIS A 529 -10.65 -11.39 -6.83
N LEU A 530 -11.32 -12.54 -6.76
CA LEU A 530 -11.26 -13.56 -7.81
C LEU A 530 -11.80 -13.04 -9.16
N ARG A 531 -12.81 -12.15 -9.13
CA ARG A 531 -13.28 -11.44 -10.34
C ARG A 531 -12.21 -10.55 -10.97
N VAL A 532 -11.46 -9.80 -10.15
CA VAL A 532 -10.35 -8.98 -10.65
C VAL A 532 -9.29 -9.85 -11.32
N LEU A 533 -8.90 -10.96 -10.69
CA LEU A 533 -7.92 -11.89 -11.27
C LEU A 533 -8.43 -12.50 -12.59
N ALA A 534 -9.68 -12.95 -12.63
CA ALA A 534 -10.30 -13.46 -13.85
C ALA A 534 -10.28 -12.43 -14.98
N GLY A 535 -10.62 -11.16 -14.70
CA GLY A 535 -10.59 -10.09 -15.70
C GLY A 535 -9.19 -9.72 -16.20
N ILE A 536 -8.14 -9.86 -15.38
CA ILE A 536 -6.76 -9.73 -15.84
C ILE A 536 -6.39 -10.92 -16.73
N GLN A 537 -6.75 -12.14 -16.32
CA GLN A 537 -6.41 -13.36 -17.05
C GLN A 537 -7.11 -13.39 -18.42
N ASP A 538 -8.37 -12.98 -18.50
CA ASP A 538 -9.12 -12.88 -19.77
C ASP A 538 -8.45 -11.91 -20.76
N ARG A 539 -7.76 -10.87 -20.27
CA ARG A 539 -7.06 -9.90 -21.11
C ARG A 539 -5.63 -10.33 -21.48
N THR A 540 -4.92 -10.96 -20.55
CA THR A 540 -3.46 -11.11 -20.64
C THR A 540 -2.96 -12.56 -20.70
N GLY A 541 -3.72 -13.51 -20.15
CA GLY A 541 -3.32 -14.92 -20.04
C GLY A 541 -1.99 -15.16 -19.30
N GLY A 542 -1.54 -14.20 -18.49
CA GLY A 542 -0.19 -14.19 -17.93
C GLY A 542 -0.03 -14.88 -16.58
N PHE A 543 -1.12 -15.16 -15.86
CA PHE A 543 -1.06 -15.89 -14.60
C PHE A 543 -0.75 -17.37 -14.82
N THR A 544 0.14 -17.92 -14.00
CA THR A 544 0.46 -19.36 -13.95
C THR A 544 -0.32 -20.12 -12.89
N GLU A 545 -0.63 -19.46 -11.78
CA GLU A 545 -1.26 -20.07 -10.61
C GLU A 545 -2.00 -19.04 -9.75
N PHE A 546 -2.91 -19.53 -8.91
CA PHE A 546 -3.50 -18.81 -7.81
C PHE A 546 -3.08 -19.43 -6.46
N VAL A 547 -2.66 -18.58 -5.53
CA VAL A 547 -2.15 -18.95 -4.21
C VAL A 547 -3.02 -18.31 -3.11
N PRO A 548 -3.99 -19.04 -2.55
CA PRO A 548 -4.68 -18.65 -1.33
C PRO A 548 -3.72 -18.68 -0.13
N LEU A 549 -3.67 -17.57 0.62
CA LEU A 549 -2.77 -17.41 1.77
C LEU A 549 -3.58 -17.18 3.07
N PRO A 550 -3.79 -18.22 3.89
CA PRO A 550 -4.37 -18.05 5.21
C PRO A 550 -3.62 -17.01 6.06
N PHE A 551 -4.35 -16.08 6.66
CA PHE A 551 -3.78 -15.10 7.58
C PHE A 551 -3.25 -15.77 8.86
N VAL A 552 -1.94 -15.65 9.08
CA VAL A 552 -1.25 -16.07 10.32
C VAL A 552 -1.21 -14.86 11.24
N HIS A 553 -1.87 -14.95 12.39
CA HIS A 553 -2.31 -13.79 13.16
C HIS A 553 -1.49 -13.57 14.45
N GLN A 554 -0.79 -14.59 14.93
CA GLN A 554 -0.21 -14.66 16.28
C GLN A 554 0.70 -13.48 16.61
N SER A 555 1.53 -13.06 15.66
CA SER A 555 2.44 -11.91 15.82
C SER A 555 2.06 -10.70 14.95
N ALA A 556 0.87 -10.70 14.34
CA ALA A 556 0.44 -9.63 13.45
C ALA A 556 -0.08 -8.41 14.26
N PRO A 557 0.47 -7.20 14.07
CA PRO A 557 0.04 -5.99 14.79
C PRO A 557 -1.48 -5.74 14.80
N LEU A 558 -2.13 -5.98 13.67
CA LEU A 558 -3.57 -5.77 13.49
C LEU A 558 -4.41 -6.70 14.39
N TYR A 559 -3.97 -7.95 14.55
CA TYR A 559 -4.63 -8.91 15.44
C TYR A 559 -4.37 -8.55 16.90
N LEU A 560 -3.10 -8.24 17.25
CA LEU A 560 -2.73 -7.83 18.60
C LEU A 560 -3.46 -6.56 19.06
N ALA A 561 -3.83 -5.66 18.14
CA ALA A 561 -4.64 -4.48 18.41
C ALA A 561 -6.16 -4.74 18.51
N GLY A 562 -6.60 -5.99 18.38
CA GLY A 562 -8.01 -6.40 18.41
C GLY A 562 -8.81 -5.96 17.18
N ALA A 563 -8.13 -5.76 16.05
CA ALA A 563 -8.71 -5.23 14.82
C ALA A 563 -8.72 -6.24 13.66
N ALA A 564 -8.50 -7.54 13.92
CA ALA A 564 -8.62 -8.62 12.93
C ALA A 564 -9.13 -9.92 13.56
N ARG A 565 -9.63 -10.84 12.73
CA ARG A 565 -9.98 -12.22 13.11
C ARG A 565 -8.71 -13.04 13.43
N PRO A 566 -8.81 -14.13 14.22
CA PRO A 566 -7.71 -15.05 14.51
C PRO A 566 -7.41 -16.01 13.32
N GLY A 567 -7.31 -15.46 12.11
CA GLY A 567 -7.16 -16.24 10.88
C GLY A 567 -8.47 -16.88 10.38
N PRO A 568 -8.41 -17.55 9.22
CA PRO A 568 -9.56 -18.23 8.62
C PRO A 568 -9.91 -19.52 9.36
N THR A 569 -11.20 -19.87 9.38
CA THR A 569 -11.64 -21.19 9.85
C THR A 569 -11.32 -22.28 8.82
N ASN A 570 -11.38 -23.56 9.21
CA ASN A 570 -11.26 -24.67 8.24
C ASN A 570 -12.31 -24.55 7.11
N ARG A 571 -13.54 -24.15 7.47
CA ARG A 571 -14.62 -23.88 6.52
C ARG A 571 -14.24 -22.77 5.54
N ASP A 572 -13.65 -21.68 6.01
CA ASP A 572 -13.21 -20.58 5.14
C ASP A 572 -12.10 -21.04 4.19
N ASN A 573 -11.15 -21.84 4.68
CA ASN A 573 -10.10 -22.42 3.84
C ASN A 573 -10.70 -23.27 2.71
N ARG A 574 -11.62 -24.19 3.03
CA ARG A 574 -12.31 -25.01 2.01
C ARG A 574 -13.09 -24.16 1.03
N ALA A 575 -13.83 -23.15 1.51
CA ALA A 575 -14.62 -22.25 0.67
C ALA A 575 -13.74 -21.47 -0.31
N VAL A 576 -12.63 -20.88 0.13
CA VAL A 576 -11.75 -20.10 -0.75
C VAL A 576 -11.13 -20.97 -1.84
N HIS A 577 -10.63 -22.16 -1.51
CA HIS A 577 -10.04 -23.06 -2.51
C HIS A 577 -11.08 -23.57 -3.52
N ALA A 578 -12.27 -23.95 -3.03
CA ALA A 578 -13.35 -24.40 -3.90
C ALA A 578 -13.87 -23.28 -4.82
N LEU A 579 -14.05 -22.07 -4.29
CA LEU A 579 -14.42 -20.90 -5.08
C LEU A 579 -13.36 -20.57 -6.13
N ALA A 580 -12.08 -20.61 -5.78
CA ALA A 580 -11.00 -20.35 -6.73
C ALA A 580 -11.06 -21.31 -7.92
N ARG A 581 -11.27 -22.61 -7.66
CA ARG A 581 -11.40 -23.64 -8.70
C ARG A 581 -12.58 -23.40 -9.63
N ILE A 582 -13.71 -22.98 -9.07
CA ILE A 582 -14.94 -22.74 -9.80
C ILE A 582 -14.85 -21.41 -10.59
N MET A 583 -14.53 -20.30 -9.93
CA MET A 583 -14.51 -18.96 -10.52
C MET A 583 -13.40 -18.77 -11.56
N LEU A 584 -12.25 -19.41 -11.37
CA LEU A 584 -11.10 -19.33 -12.27
C LEU A 584 -11.07 -20.48 -13.30
N HIS A 585 -12.12 -21.31 -13.37
CA HIS A 585 -12.22 -22.39 -14.34
C HIS A 585 -12.04 -21.86 -15.78
N GLY A 586 -11.20 -22.55 -16.56
CA GLY A 586 -10.85 -22.15 -17.93
C GLY A 586 -9.91 -20.94 -18.03
N ARG A 587 -9.42 -20.42 -16.89
CA ARG A 587 -8.53 -19.24 -16.83
C ARG A 587 -7.21 -19.54 -16.13
N ILE A 588 -7.27 -20.06 -14.91
CA ILE A 588 -6.10 -20.39 -14.09
C ILE A 588 -6.28 -21.81 -13.56
N ASP A 589 -5.53 -22.74 -14.13
CA ASP A 589 -5.70 -24.17 -13.84
C ASP A 589 -5.05 -24.59 -12.51
N ASN A 590 -4.02 -23.86 -12.07
CA ASN A 590 -3.23 -24.25 -10.92
C ASN A 590 -3.62 -23.47 -9.68
N ILE A 591 -4.01 -24.20 -8.64
CA ILE A 591 -4.38 -23.66 -7.33
C ILE A 591 -3.50 -24.31 -6.28
N GLN A 592 -2.66 -23.49 -5.66
CA GLN A 592 -1.73 -23.91 -4.63
C GLN A 592 -2.44 -24.01 -3.26
N THR A 593 -1.90 -24.84 -2.38
CA THR A 593 -2.20 -24.84 -0.94
C THR A 593 -0.91 -24.68 -0.13
N SER A 594 -0.95 -23.92 0.95
CA SER A 594 0.24 -23.58 1.74
C SER A 594 0.41 -24.49 2.94
N TRP A 595 1.25 -25.53 2.83
CA TRP A 595 1.56 -26.44 3.93
C TRP A 595 2.17 -25.73 5.15
N VAL A 596 2.93 -24.66 4.93
CA VAL A 596 3.49 -23.82 6.01
C VAL A 596 2.40 -23.18 6.87
N LYS A 597 1.21 -22.96 6.33
CA LYS A 597 0.12 -22.22 7.03
C LYS A 597 -0.97 -23.15 7.54
N LEU A 598 -1.12 -24.33 6.93
CA LEU A 598 -2.23 -25.25 7.18
C LEU A 598 -1.78 -26.57 7.82
N GLY A 599 -0.47 -26.83 7.87
CA GLY A 599 0.07 -28.13 8.24
C GLY A 599 -0.31 -29.22 7.24
N ILE A 600 0.07 -30.47 7.53
CA ILE A 600 -0.16 -31.62 6.65
C ILE A 600 -1.66 -31.89 6.46
N GLU A 601 -2.41 -32.02 7.57
CA GLU A 601 -3.83 -32.36 7.52
C GLU A 601 -4.67 -31.28 6.83
N GLY A 602 -4.42 -30.00 7.14
CA GLY A 602 -5.11 -28.90 6.46
C GLY A 602 -4.81 -28.87 4.96
N THR A 603 -3.56 -29.15 4.56
CA THR A 603 -3.15 -29.23 3.15
C THR A 603 -3.87 -30.35 2.41
N ARG A 604 -3.96 -31.54 3.00
CA ARG A 604 -4.71 -32.67 2.42
C ARG A 604 -6.18 -32.33 2.19
N VAL A 605 -6.82 -31.65 3.15
CA VAL A 605 -8.21 -31.19 2.99
C VAL A 605 -8.34 -30.18 1.84
N MET A 606 -7.37 -29.28 1.65
CA MET A 606 -7.41 -28.32 0.53
C MET A 606 -7.20 -28.99 -0.83
N LEU A 607 -6.31 -29.98 -0.92
CA LEU A 607 -6.11 -30.80 -2.12
C LEU A 607 -7.35 -31.60 -2.52
N GLN A 608 -8.23 -31.90 -1.56
CA GLN A 608 -9.55 -32.51 -1.78
C GLN A 608 -10.68 -31.47 -1.90
N SER A 609 -10.35 -30.18 -1.93
CA SER A 609 -11.31 -29.07 -2.04
C SER A 609 -11.01 -28.18 -3.26
N GLY A 610 -10.31 -28.71 -4.28
CA GLY A 610 -10.05 -28.03 -5.55
C GLY A 610 -8.59 -27.59 -5.80
N ALA A 611 -7.70 -27.71 -4.81
CA ALA A 611 -6.27 -27.44 -4.98
C ALA A 611 -5.55 -28.60 -5.71
N ASN A 612 -4.45 -28.29 -6.38
CA ASN A 612 -3.63 -29.27 -7.10
C ASN A 612 -2.12 -29.06 -6.97
N ASP A 613 -1.68 -28.08 -6.19
CA ASP A 613 -0.26 -27.75 -6.06
C ASP A 613 0.13 -27.55 -4.59
N LEU A 614 1.27 -28.12 -4.19
CA LEU A 614 1.84 -28.01 -2.84
C LEU A 614 2.74 -26.79 -2.65
N GLY A 615 3.03 -26.06 -3.72
CA GLY A 615 4.04 -25.01 -3.74
C GLY A 615 5.44 -25.58 -3.74
N GLY A 616 6.30 -25.03 -2.89
CA GLY A 616 7.73 -25.29 -2.89
C GLY A 616 8.25 -26.07 -1.68
N THR A 617 9.48 -26.59 -1.81
CA THR A 617 10.31 -27.04 -0.67
C THR A 617 10.73 -25.89 0.24
N LEU A 618 10.74 -24.67 -0.30
CA LEU A 618 11.08 -23.37 0.30
C LEU A 618 12.51 -23.24 0.82
N MET A 619 13.10 -24.26 1.43
CA MET A 619 14.44 -24.30 2.08
C MET A 619 14.66 -23.26 3.20
N GLU A 620 13.90 -22.19 3.20
CA GLU A 620 13.86 -21.05 4.12
C GLU A 620 12.44 -20.48 4.04
N GLU A 621 11.78 -20.23 5.17
CA GLU A 621 10.47 -19.56 5.21
C GLU A 621 10.37 -18.69 6.46
N THR A 622 11.07 -17.56 6.40
CA THR A 622 11.22 -16.64 7.53
C THR A 622 9.95 -15.83 7.80
N ILE A 623 9.17 -15.49 6.76
CA ILE A 623 8.00 -14.60 6.89
C ILE A 623 6.90 -15.24 7.73
N SER A 624 6.43 -16.42 7.34
CA SER A 624 5.34 -17.11 8.04
C SER A 624 5.79 -17.59 9.42
N ARG A 625 7.07 -17.95 9.56
CA ARG A 625 7.65 -18.31 10.85
C ARG A 625 7.66 -17.13 11.83
N MET A 626 8.11 -15.94 11.39
CA MET A 626 8.06 -14.71 12.20
C MET A 626 6.64 -14.25 12.53
N ALA A 627 5.66 -14.59 11.69
CA ALA A 627 4.24 -14.35 11.96
C ALA A 627 3.63 -15.30 13.00
N GLY A 628 4.33 -16.41 13.31
CA GLY A 628 3.94 -17.38 14.33
C GLY A 628 3.45 -18.71 13.78
N SER A 629 3.79 -19.08 12.54
CA SER A 629 3.56 -20.45 12.07
C SER A 629 4.46 -21.45 12.81
N GLU A 630 3.93 -22.64 13.09
CA GLU A 630 4.62 -23.75 13.75
C GLU A 630 4.84 -24.96 12.82
N HIS A 631 4.53 -24.83 11.53
CA HIS A 631 4.55 -25.96 10.58
C HIS A 631 5.89 -26.16 9.86
N GLY A 632 6.94 -25.51 10.33
CA GLY A 632 8.30 -25.59 9.80
C GLY A 632 8.61 -24.55 8.71
N SER A 633 9.90 -24.46 8.37
CA SER A 633 10.46 -23.51 7.41
C SER A 633 10.91 -24.14 6.09
N ALA A 634 10.98 -25.49 6.04
CA ALA A 634 11.33 -26.25 4.86
C ALA A 634 10.67 -27.64 4.88
N LYS A 635 10.51 -28.24 3.69
CA LYS A 635 10.17 -29.66 3.52
C LYS A 635 11.05 -30.32 2.48
N THR A 636 11.42 -31.57 2.73
CA THR A 636 12.07 -32.44 1.75
C THR A 636 11.07 -32.89 0.69
N ILE A 637 11.60 -33.36 -0.45
CA ILE A 637 10.77 -33.93 -1.53
C ILE A 637 9.93 -35.10 -1.00
N ALA A 638 10.53 -36.01 -0.22
CA ALA A 638 9.84 -37.16 0.36
C ALA A 638 8.68 -36.76 1.28
N GLU A 639 8.80 -35.68 2.05
CA GLU A 639 7.70 -35.17 2.87
C GLU A 639 6.56 -34.56 2.03
N LEU A 640 6.87 -33.94 0.90
CA LEU A 640 5.83 -33.44 -0.02
C LEU A 640 5.10 -34.60 -0.71
N GLU A 641 5.85 -35.63 -1.13
CA GLU A 641 5.30 -36.89 -1.65
C GLU A 641 4.37 -37.56 -0.62
N GLU A 642 4.78 -37.63 0.65
CA GLU A 642 3.95 -38.20 1.73
C GLU A 642 2.62 -37.45 1.93
N ILE A 643 2.60 -36.12 1.76
CA ILE A 643 1.37 -35.34 1.87
C ILE A 643 0.36 -35.79 0.80
N ALA A 644 0.81 -35.90 -0.46
CA ALA A 644 -0.02 -36.29 -1.59
C ALA A 644 -0.43 -37.78 -1.54
N ASP A 645 0.51 -38.67 -1.21
CA ASP A 645 0.25 -40.11 -1.05
C ASP A 645 -0.78 -40.39 0.04
N GLY A 646 -0.81 -39.57 1.09
CA GLY A 646 -1.80 -39.66 2.17
C GLY A 646 -3.25 -39.44 1.73
N ILE A 647 -3.48 -38.91 0.53
CA ILE A 647 -4.81 -38.82 -0.10
C ILE A 647 -4.91 -39.65 -1.39
N GLY A 648 -3.94 -40.51 -1.67
CA GLY A 648 -3.93 -41.41 -2.82
C GLY A 648 -3.66 -40.72 -4.16
N ARG A 649 -2.98 -39.56 -4.16
CA ARG A 649 -2.64 -38.81 -5.38
C ARG A 649 -1.12 -38.75 -5.58
N PRO A 650 -0.58 -38.98 -6.78
CA PRO A 650 0.85 -38.93 -7.02
C PRO A 650 1.39 -37.50 -6.97
N ALA A 651 2.55 -37.30 -6.36
CA ALA A 651 3.26 -36.02 -6.41
C ALA A 651 4.18 -35.95 -7.66
N VAL A 652 4.21 -34.79 -8.33
CA VAL A 652 5.00 -34.59 -9.56
C VAL A 652 5.77 -33.27 -9.50
N GLU A 653 7.08 -33.32 -9.75
CA GLU A 653 7.90 -32.10 -9.82
C GLU A 653 7.57 -31.29 -11.09
N ARG A 654 7.36 -29.99 -10.92
CA ARG A 654 7.14 -29.01 -11.98
C ARG A 654 8.22 -27.93 -12.02
N THR A 655 8.31 -27.22 -13.15
CA THR A 655 8.96 -25.91 -13.21
C THR A 655 8.04 -24.81 -12.63
N THR A 656 8.58 -23.61 -12.42
CA THR A 656 7.81 -22.42 -11.99
C THR A 656 6.64 -22.09 -12.93
N THR A 657 6.80 -22.38 -14.22
CA THR A 657 5.77 -22.18 -15.26
C THR A 657 4.96 -23.43 -15.56
N TYR A 658 4.95 -24.41 -14.64
CA TYR A 658 4.12 -25.62 -14.68
C TYR A 658 4.44 -26.61 -15.82
N ALA A 659 5.65 -26.57 -16.37
CA ALA A 659 6.13 -27.66 -17.22
C ALA A 659 6.52 -28.86 -16.35
N ARG A 660 6.14 -30.08 -16.75
CA ARG A 660 6.52 -31.32 -16.04
C ARG A 660 8.02 -31.54 -16.15
N ARG A 661 8.67 -31.86 -15.02
CA ARG A 661 10.05 -32.36 -15.03
C ARG A 661 10.04 -33.88 -15.07
N PRO A 662 10.93 -34.52 -15.85
CA PRO A 662 11.10 -35.98 -15.77
C PRO A 662 11.56 -36.35 -14.36
N SER A 663 10.94 -37.36 -13.75
CA SER A 663 11.45 -37.94 -12.50
C SER A 663 12.91 -38.35 -12.71
N ALA A 664 13.80 -37.94 -11.79
CA ALA A 664 15.19 -38.38 -11.82
C ALA A 664 15.21 -39.92 -11.76
N ALA A 665 15.78 -40.55 -12.79
CA ALA A 665 15.82 -42.00 -12.96
C ALA A 665 16.78 -42.68 -11.99
#